data_AF-A0A0M9WHE0-F1
#
_entry.id   AF-A0A0M9WHE0-F1
#
_cell.length_a   1.000
_cell.length_b   1.000
_cell.length_c   1.000
_cell.angle_alpha   90.00
_cell.angle_beta   90.00
_cell.angle_gamma   90.00
#
_symmetry.space_group_name_H-M   'P 1'
#
loop_
_entity.id
_entity.type
_entity.pdbx_description
1 polymer ?
#
loop_
_entity_poly.entity_id
_entity_poly.type
_entity_poly.pdbx_seq_one_letter_code
_entity_poly.pdbx_strand_id
1 'polypeptide(L)'
;MDPHQDVWSRLSGGSGAPTWTLYAAGLNPKSFKNTQAALVHNTWDNPAEFPKMLWCTNYTRLACQTMFTLFWAGRDFAPKAIIDGVNIQDYLQSHFIAACEYLAQRIQNAGDLEGDVVIGWESINEPHKGLIGTQDISLIPSEQHLQLGTSPTAFQAMLIGSGRPCDIKAWSFGRFGPYQSGTEVIDPKGEQAWLSAEYDDNRYGWHRDPGWKLGECLWAQHGVWDSSKSRPTLLQKDYFSRKPQTGEILDYEGFTNTYFLNHYRAYKDAIRSVCGTTIMFCQPPVMELPPTLKGTTDDDPNMVHAAHFYDGLTLLTKHWNRLYNLDIIGLLRGKYLAPVFAIKIGEKSIRKSLRRQLKFLRDESLQRMGNHPLLFSEIGIPYDMDDKHAYKTGDYSSQVRAMDANHFALEGSKANGFALWVYVAENDHKWGDQWNGEDLSIYSWNDLESPIPTSAHSTRSDSTVCSKDHLINVEEEKPSSLKSFKPPCTSADFSKATMQPQRSQRAVEACLRPTPIYTNGRLESHTFDLKKCTFTMRLIASHPALEIPSEIYLPELHFPLGDTSVEVSGGKWEIYSREFHTVKLQYLRWWHGKGAVDITIRRKKRRSTSQEYVALQKLHKSRCMMIDYSSGFHLTLTPGELNCIEETRYF
;
A
#
# COMPACT_ATOMS: atom_id res chain seq x y z
N MET A 1 12.65 -4.16 -10.11
CA MET A 1 12.07 -3.04 -10.89
C MET A 1 10.59 -3.24 -10.94
N ASP A 2 9.83 -2.25 -10.50
CA ASP A 2 8.36 -2.26 -10.53
C ASP A 2 7.87 -1.18 -11.51
N PRO A 3 7.25 -1.56 -12.65
CA PRO A 3 6.48 -0.64 -13.50
C PRO A 3 5.22 -0.15 -12.76
N HIS A 4 5.43 0.83 -11.88
CA HIS A 4 4.44 1.28 -10.93
C HIS A 4 3.32 2.11 -11.57
N GLN A 5 2.09 1.88 -11.14
CA GLN A 5 0.90 2.65 -11.50
C GLN A 5 -0.16 2.56 -10.40
N ASP A 6 -0.97 3.60 -10.30
CA ASP A 6 -2.22 3.59 -9.56
C ASP A 6 -3.27 4.33 -10.35
N VAL A 7 -4.46 3.74 -10.47
CA VAL A 7 -5.59 4.31 -11.20
C VAL A 7 -5.15 4.93 -12.54
N TRP A 8 -4.29 4.21 -13.26
CA TRP A 8 -3.73 4.52 -14.58
C TRP A 8 -2.75 5.69 -14.68
N SER A 9 -3.07 6.89 -14.19
CA SER A 9 -2.29 8.11 -14.46
C SER A 9 -2.49 9.18 -13.39
N ARG A 10 -1.55 10.13 -13.29
CA ARG A 10 -1.69 11.36 -12.48
C ARG A 10 -2.95 12.15 -12.80
N LEU A 11 -3.39 12.13 -14.04
CA LEU A 11 -4.59 12.86 -14.46
C LEU A 11 -5.89 12.10 -14.19
N SER A 12 -5.82 10.82 -13.84
CA SER A 12 -6.96 10.02 -13.37
C SER A 12 -6.92 9.76 -11.85
N GLY A 13 -6.11 10.55 -11.13
CA GLY A 13 -6.08 10.58 -9.67
C GLY A 13 -5.01 9.71 -9.04
N GLY A 14 -4.07 9.18 -9.83
CA GLY A 14 -3.00 8.32 -9.31
C GLY A 14 -1.65 8.54 -9.96
N SER A 15 -1.05 7.48 -10.53
CA SER A 15 0.33 7.49 -11.03
C SER A 15 0.50 6.50 -12.20
N GLY A 16 1.68 6.45 -12.82
CA GLY A 16 2.01 5.47 -13.87
C GLY A 16 1.97 6.04 -15.28
N ALA A 17 0.93 5.71 -16.04
CA ALA A 17 0.89 5.94 -17.49
C ALA A 17 0.98 7.44 -17.87
N PRO A 18 1.77 7.76 -18.91
CA PRO A 18 1.92 9.13 -19.37
C PRO A 18 0.63 9.67 -20.00
N THR A 19 0.45 10.99 -19.92
CA THR A 19 -0.76 11.69 -20.36
C THR A 19 -1.18 11.38 -21.80
N TRP A 20 -0.23 11.12 -22.70
CA TRP A 20 -0.56 10.83 -24.10
C TRP A 20 -1.48 9.62 -24.25
N THR A 21 -1.42 8.65 -23.31
CA THR A 21 -2.27 7.44 -23.35
C THR A 21 -3.76 7.78 -23.24
N LEU A 22 -4.12 8.80 -22.45
CA LEU A 22 -5.50 9.29 -22.34
C LEU A 22 -5.96 9.94 -23.64
N TYR A 23 -5.10 10.75 -24.26
CA TYR A 23 -5.42 11.38 -25.54
C TYR A 23 -5.53 10.37 -26.69
N ALA A 24 -4.64 9.37 -26.72
CA ALA A 24 -4.74 8.25 -27.64
C ALA A 24 -6.08 7.52 -27.47
N ALA A 25 -6.53 7.27 -26.23
CA ALA A 25 -7.85 6.71 -25.94
C ALA A 25 -9.05 7.65 -26.22
N GLY A 26 -8.81 8.86 -26.71
CA GLY A 26 -9.85 9.83 -27.02
C GLY A 26 -10.40 10.55 -25.78
N LEU A 27 -9.75 10.45 -24.62
CA LEU A 27 -10.18 11.08 -23.37
C LEU A 27 -9.57 12.47 -23.20
N ASN A 28 -10.35 13.38 -22.61
CA ASN A 28 -9.96 14.74 -22.27
C ASN A 28 -9.79 14.90 -20.74
N PRO A 29 -8.56 14.76 -20.19
CA PRO A 29 -8.34 14.86 -18.75
C PRO A 29 -8.69 16.22 -18.15
N LYS A 30 -8.74 17.31 -18.95
CA LYS A 30 -9.12 18.64 -18.46
C LYS A 30 -10.58 18.69 -17.97
N SER A 31 -11.41 17.79 -18.48
CA SER A 31 -12.85 17.75 -18.21
C SER A 31 -13.23 16.71 -17.15
N PHE A 32 -12.25 15.95 -16.62
CA PHE A 32 -12.52 14.83 -15.71
C PHE A 32 -13.19 15.25 -14.40
N LYS A 33 -12.84 16.43 -13.86
CA LYS A 33 -13.48 16.95 -12.64
C LYS A 33 -14.99 17.14 -12.82
N ASN A 34 -15.38 17.86 -13.87
CA ASN A 34 -16.79 18.23 -14.11
C ASN A 34 -17.62 17.03 -14.57
N THR A 35 -16.99 16.10 -15.29
CA THR A 35 -17.63 14.85 -15.74
C THR A 35 -17.51 13.71 -14.72
N GLN A 36 -16.81 13.94 -13.62
CA GLN A 36 -16.38 12.92 -12.66
C GLN A 36 -15.80 11.64 -13.30
N ALA A 37 -15.21 11.75 -14.49
CA ALA A 37 -14.52 10.64 -15.14
C ALA A 37 -13.30 10.17 -14.32
N ALA A 38 -12.73 11.07 -13.53
CA ALA A 38 -11.86 10.81 -12.39
C ALA A 38 -11.94 11.97 -11.39
N LEU A 39 -11.73 11.68 -10.11
CA LEU A 39 -11.59 12.66 -9.03
C LEU A 39 -10.12 12.77 -8.65
N VAL A 40 -9.55 13.97 -8.78
CA VAL A 40 -8.12 14.20 -8.60
C VAL A 40 -7.89 15.25 -7.51
N HIS A 41 -7.09 14.90 -6.51
CA HIS A 41 -6.74 15.75 -5.37
C HIS A 41 -6.32 17.17 -5.78
N ASN A 42 -5.38 17.29 -6.73
CA ASN A 42 -4.82 18.57 -7.16
C ASN A 42 -5.83 19.47 -7.91
N THR A 43 -6.95 18.89 -8.38
CA THR A 43 -8.01 19.65 -9.05
C THR A 43 -9.24 19.87 -8.16
N TRP A 44 -9.23 19.30 -6.95
CA TRP A 44 -10.29 19.52 -5.97
C TRP A 44 -10.34 21.01 -5.59
N ASP A 45 -11.54 21.54 -5.31
CA ASP A 45 -11.70 22.99 -5.05
C ASP A 45 -10.83 23.47 -3.88
N ASN A 46 -10.77 22.66 -2.82
CA ASN A 46 -9.82 22.81 -1.72
C ASN A 46 -9.07 21.49 -1.51
N PRO A 47 -7.83 21.31 -2.01
CA PRO A 47 -7.10 20.06 -1.88
C PRO A 47 -6.99 19.55 -0.43
N ALA A 48 -6.92 20.45 0.56
CA ALA A 48 -6.87 20.06 1.99
C ALA A 48 -8.14 19.37 2.50
N GLU A 49 -9.26 19.50 1.78
CA GLU A 49 -10.55 18.87 2.08
C GLU A 49 -10.84 17.66 1.19
N PHE A 50 -9.90 17.24 0.34
CA PHE A 50 -10.08 16.04 -0.47
C PHE A 50 -10.27 14.82 0.45
N PRO A 51 -11.37 14.07 0.31
CA PRO A 51 -11.67 13.00 1.25
C PRO A 51 -10.61 11.89 1.23
N LYS A 52 -10.22 11.43 2.43
CA LYS A 52 -9.27 10.34 2.63
C LYS A 52 -9.69 9.12 1.81
N MET A 53 -8.73 8.53 1.09
CA MET A 53 -8.96 7.35 0.23
C MET A 53 -9.99 7.53 -0.88
N LEU A 54 -10.46 8.74 -1.22
CA LEU A 54 -11.42 8.89 -2.33
C LEU A 54 -10.81 8.51 -3.67
N TRP A 55 -9.51 8.72 -3.85
CA TRP A 55 -8.78 8.49 -5.09
C TRP A 55 -8.90 7.04 -5.59
N CYS A 56 -8.94 6.03 -4.71
CA CYS A 56 -9.03 4.63 -5.12
C CYS A 56 -10.39 4.29 -5.75
N THR A 57 -11.43 5.10 -5.53
CA THR A 57 -12.72 4.96 -6.24
C THR A 57 -12.61 5.29 -7.73
N ASN A 58 -11.49 5.87 -8.19
CA ASN A 58 -11.26 6.10 -9.61
C ASN A 58 -11.16 4.80 -10.41
N TYR A 59 -10.77 3.66 -9.81
CA TYR A 59 -10.77 2.36 -10.49
C TYR A 59 -12.14 2.00 -11.11
N THR A 60 -13.22 2.52 -10.53
CA THR A 60 -14.61 2.25 -10.96
C THR A 60 -15.24 3.44 -11.69
N ARG A 61 -14.45 4.45 -12.07
CA ARG A 61 -14.91 5.61 -12.87
C ARG A 61 -14.50 5.46 -14.34
N LEU A 62 -15.13 6.27 -15.18
CA LEU A 62 -15.05 6.14 -16.64
C LEU A 62 -13.61 6.09 -17.17
N ALA A 63 -12.71 6.96 -16.67
CA ALA A 63 -11.35 7.05 -17.20
C ALA A 63 -10.60 5.73 -16.97
N CYS A 64 -10.47 5.26 -15.73
CA CYS A 64 -9.75 4.03 -15.42
C CYS A 64 -10.44 2.79 -15.99
N GLN A 65 -11.78 2.70 -15.89
CA GLN A 65 -12.54 1.61 -16.49
C GLN A 65 -12.26 1.50 -17.99
N THR A 66 -12.25 2.62 -18.70
CA THR A 66 -11.98 2.66 -20.14
C THR A 66 -10.54 2.28 -20.42
N MET A 67 -9.56 2.92 -19.76
CA MET A 67 -8.14 2.68 -20.04
C MET A 67 -7.71 1.24 -19.79
N PHE A 68 -8.09 0.64 -18.66
CA PHE A 68 -7.78 -0.77 -18.40
C PHE A 68 -8.47 -1.70 -19.40
N THR A 69 -9.72 -1.43 -19.78
CA THR A 69 -10.42 -2.25 -20.78
C THR A 69 -9.72 -2.19 -22.14
N LEU A 70 -9.29 -1.00 -22.57
CA LEU A 70 -8.55 -0.83 -23.82
C LEU A 70 -7.17 -1.50 -23.76
N PHE A 71 -6.45 -1.34 -22.65
CA PHE A 71 -5.13 -1.93 -22.46
C PHE A 71 -5.16 -3.45 -22.48
N TRP A 72 -6.16 -4.08 -21.88
CA TRP A 72 -6.21 -5.55 -21.77
C TRP A 72 -6.95 -6.23 -22.90
N ALA A 73 -8.06 -5.65 -23.37
CA ALA A 73 -9.03 -6.31 -24.25
C ALA A 73 -9.61 -5.37 -25.32
N GLY A 74 -8.84 -4.37 -25.75
CA GLY A 74 -9.24 -3.44 -26.80
C GLY A 74 -9.64 -4.11 -28.12
N ARG A 75 -9.02 -5.23 -28.50
CA ARG A 75 -9.41 -5.97 -29.72
C ARG A 75 -10.82 -6.56 -29.63
N ASP A 76 -11.21 -6.99 -28.44
CA ASP A 76 -12.45 -7.71 -28.22
C ASP A 76 -13.61 -6.75 -27.97
N PHE A 77 -13.39 -5.72 -27.15
CA PHE A 77 -14.47 -4.79 -26.73
C PHE A 77 -14.40 -3.42 -27.40
N ALA A 78 -13.29 -3.05 -28.03
CA ALA A 78 -13.16 -1.79 -28.75
C ALA A 78 -12.51 -1.97 -30.14
N PRO A 79 -13.01 -2.88 -31.01
CA PRO A 79 -12.38 -3.18 -32.30
C PRO A 79 -12.24 -1.96 -33.24
N LYS A 80 -13.05 -0.91 -33.08
CA LYS A 80 -12.91 0.33 -33.86
C LYS A 80 -11.79 1.22 -33.37
N ALA A 81 -11.28 1.03 -32.15
CA ALA A 81 -10.23 1.86 -31.57
C ALA A 81 -8.86 1.50 -32.19
N ILE A 82 -8.58 2.07 -33.36
CA ILE A 82 -7.37 1.82 -34.15
C ILE A 82 -6.55 3.12 -34.27
N ILE A 83 -5.25 3.01 -34.03
CA ILE A 83 -4.25 4.08 -34.19
C ILE A 83 -3.07 3.50 -34.97
N ASP A 84 -2.59 4.23 -35.98
CA ASP A 84 -1.47 3.82 -36.84
C ASP A 84 -1.64 2.40 -37.41
N GLY A 85 -2.88 2.04 -37.76
CA GLY A 85 -3.22 0.74 -38.34
C GLY A 85 -3.25 -0.43 -37.35
N VAL A 86 -3.01 -0.20 -36.06
CA VAL A 86 -3.08 -1.24 -35.01
C VAL A 86 -4.17 -0.93 -33.97
N ASN A 87 -4.73 -1.96 -33.35
CA ASN A 87 -5.70 -1.76 -32.28
C ASN A 87 -5.04 -1.07 -31.07
N ILE A 88 -5.79 -0.24 -30.36
CA ILE A 88 -5.33 0.51 -29.18
C ILE A 88 -4.72 -0.40 -28.10
N GLN A 89 -5.19 -1.64 -27.97
CA GLN A 89 -4.59 -2.65 -27.09
C GLN A 89 -3.12 -2.88 -27.44
N ASP A 90 -2.85 -3.23 -28.70
CA ASP A 90 -1.49 -3.49 -29.19
C ASP A 90 -0.63 -2.23 -29.13
N TYR A 91 -1.20 -1.08 -29.47
CA TYR A 91 -0.53 0.20 -29.36
C TYR A 91 -0.06 0.46 -27.93
N LEU A 92 -0.94 0.39 -26.94
CA LEU A 92 -0.57 0.68 -25.54
C LEU A 92 0.37 -0.39 -24.95
N GLN A 93 0.09 -1.67 -25.18
CA GLN A 93 0.93 -2.76 -24.64
C GLN A 93 2.33 -2.73 -25.24
N SER A 94 2.47 -2.56 -26.56
CA SER A 94 3.80 -2.51 -27.20
C SER A 94 4.63 -1.33 -26.71
N HIS A 95 4.04 -0.14 -26.53
CA HIS A 95 4.76 1.02 -25.99
C HIS A 95 5.18 0.82 -24.53
N PHE A 96 4.32 0.22 -23.70
CA PHE A 96 4.64 -0.11 -22.31
C PHE A 96 5.80 -1.11 -22.23
N ILE A 97 5.70 -2.21 -22.98
CA ILE A 97 6.71 -3.28 -22.99
C ILE A 97 8.04 -2.74 -23.53
N ALA A 98 8.02 -1.99 -24.64
CA ALA A 98 9.23 -1.41 -25.23
C ALA A 98 9.92 -0.39 -24.30
N ALA A 99 9.15 0.38 -23.53
CA ALA A 99 9.72 1.30 -22.53
C ALA A 99 10.45 0.55 -21.41
N CYS A 100 9.88 -0.57 -20.94
CA CYS A 100 10.50 -1.40 -19.91
C CYS A 100 11.72 -2.16 -20.45
N GLU A 101 11.62 -2.73 -21.66
CA GLU A 101 12.73 -3.39 -22.36
C GLU A 101 13.89 -2.41 -22.60
N TYR A 102 13.59 -1.17 -23.01
CA TYR A 102 14.61 -0.13 -23.15
C TYR A 102 15.32 0.14 -21.83
N LEU A 103 14.59 0.26 -20.72
CA LEU A 103 15.19 0.44 -19.39
C LEU A 103 16.05 -0.78 -18.99
N ALA A 104 15.58 -2.00 -19.28
CA ALA A 104 16.36 -3.22 -19.08
C ALA A 104 17.68 -3.17 -19.85
N GLN A 105 17.65 -2.73 -21.11
CA GLN A 105 18.86 -2.56 -21.92
C GLN A 105 19.81 -1.54 -21.31
N ARG A 106 19.30 -0.44 -20.74
CA ARG A 106 20.13 0.56 -20.06
C ARG A 106 20.78 0.00 -18.79
N ILE A 107 20.04 -0.81 -18.02
CA ILE A 107 20.54 -1.47 -16.81
C ILE A 107 21.61 -2.50 -17.15
N GLN A 108 21.38 -3.33 -18.17
CA GLN A 108 22.38 -4.28 -18.65
C GLN A 108 23.64 -3.57 -19.18
N ASN A 109 23.48 -2.51 -19.97
CA ASN A 109 24.59 -1.76 -20.54
C ASN A 109 25.48 -1.07 -19.49
N ALA A 110 24.97 -0.82 -18.28
CA ALA A 110 25.78 -0.30 -17.18
C ALA A 110 26.83 -1.33 -16.70
N GLY A 111 26.54 -2.64 -16.85
CA GLY A 111 27.47 -3.73 -16.59
C GLY A 111 27.60 -4.17 -15.12
N ASP A 112 27.19 -3.33 -14.17
CA ASP A 112 27.32 -3.57 -12.73
C ASP A 112 25.99 -3.54 -11.96
N LEU A 113 24.86 -3.40 -12.67
CA LEU A 113 23.53 -3.30 -12.06
C LEU A 113 22.71 -4.60 -12.17
N GLU A 114 22.68 -5.25 -13.35
CA GLU A 114 21.90 -6.47 -13.58
C GLU A 114 22.42 -7.62 -12.72
N GLY A 115 21.52 -8.29 -11.99
CA GLY A 115 21.84 -9.49 -11.22
C GLY A 115 22.55 -9.26 -9.88
N ASP A 116 23.01 -8.04 -9.61
CA ASP A 116 23.58 -7.63 -8.32
C ASP A 116 22.64 -6.66 -7.60
N VAL A 117 22.49 -5.44 -8.12
CA VAL A 117 21.61 -4.40 -7.55
C VAL A 117 20.16 -4.60 -8.01
N VAL A 118 19.97 -4.88 -9.30
CA VAL A 118 18.66 -5.14 -9.91
C VAL A 118 18.49 -6.64 -10.08
N ILE A 119 17.80 -7.26 -9.13
CA ILE A 119 17.62 -8.72 -9.09
C ILE A 119 16.46 -9.25 -9.94
N GLY A 120 15.55 -8.37 -10.37
CA GLY A 120 14.36 -8.79 -11.10
C GLY A 120 13.40 -7.69 -11.51
N TRP A 121 12.36 -8.11 -12.24
CA TRP A 121 11.34 -7.26 -12.85
C TRP A 121 9.95 -7.74 -12.46
N GLU A 122 9.15 -6.84 -11.91
CA GLU A 122 7.72 -7.01 -11.67
C GLU A 122 6.93 -6.70 -12.94
N SER A 123 5.77 -7.32 -13.11
CA SER A 123 5.00 -7.25 -14.35
C SER A 123 4.36 -5.88 -14.58
N ILE A 124 3.52 -5.45 -13.64
CA ILE A 124 2.82 -4.17 -13.61
C ILE A 124 2.17 -4.08 -12.24
N ASN A 125 2.25 -2.91 -11.61
CA ASN A 125 1.64 -2.70 -10.31
C ASN A 125 0.11 -2.84 -10.35
N GLU A 126 -0.45 -3.58 -9.40
CA GLU A 126 -1.88 -3.73 -9.10
C GLU A 126 -2.80 -3.75 -10.34
N PRO A 127 -2.67 -4.73 -11.25
CA PRO A 127 -3.43 -4.71 -12.50
C PRO A 127 -4.93 -4.84 -12.23
N HIS A 128 -5.71 -3.90 -12.78
CA HIS A 128 -7.17 -3.91 -12.68
C HIS A 128 -7.83 -4.34 -14.01
N LYS A 129 -8.92 -5.10 -13.95
CA LYS A 129 -9.59 -5.68 -15.14
C LYS A 129 -10.40 -4.67 -15.97
N GLY A 130 -10.59 -3.46 -15.47
CA GLY A 130 -11.50 -2.48 -16.08
C GLY A 130 -12.94 -3.01 -16.08
N LEU A 131 -13.60 -2.99 -17.25
CA LEU A 131 -14.96 -3.50 -17.43
C LEU A 131 -15.02 -4.99 -17.79
N ILE A 132 -13.87 -5.64 -18.01
CA ILE A 132 -13.81 -7.03 -18.46
C ILE A 132 -14.48 -7.94 -17.42
N GLY A 133 -15.43 -8.76 -17.86
CA GLY A 133 -16.21 -9.65 -17.01
C GLY A 133 -17.30 -8.96 -16.18
N THR A 134 -17.58 -7.67 -16.41
CA THR A 134 -18.74 -7.01 -15.79
C THR A 134 -20.03 -7.57 -16.39
N GLN A 135 -20.85 -8.20 -15.54
CA GLN A 135 -22.06 -8.93 -15.98
C GLN A 135 -23.22 -8.00 -16.36
N ASP A 136 -23.36 -6.86 -15.67
CA ASP A 136 -24.39 -5.86 -15.95
C ASP A 136 -23.87 -4.46 -15.62
N ILE A 137 -23.60 -3.64 -16.65
CA ILE A 137 -23.05 -2.28 -16.46
C ILE A 137 -24.08 -1.29 -15.91
N SER A 138 -25.36 -1.66 -15.79
CA SER A 138 -26.38 -0.84 -15.17
C SER A 138 -26.42 -0.97 -13.65
N LEU A 139 -25.62 -1.88 -13.07
CA LEU A 139 -25.54 -2.16 -11.65
C LEU A 139 -24.11 -1.92 -11.13
N ILE A 140 -24.01 -1.70 -9.82
CA ILE A 140 -22.72 -1.81 -9.12
C ILE A 140 -22.46 -3.31 -8.89
N PRO A 141 -21.34 -3.87 -9.36
CA PRO A 141 -21.03 -5.28 -9.15
C PRO A 141 -20.92 -5.63 -7.66
N SER A 142 -21.33 -6.84 -7.27
CA SER A 142 -21.29 -7.29 -5.87
C SER A 142 -19.87 -7.37 -5.29
N GLU A 143 -18.90 -7.60 -6.17
CA GLU A 143 -17.47 -7.64 -5.86
C GLU A 143 -16.86 -6.24 -5.68
N GLN A 144 -17.56 -5.16 -6.06
CA GLN A 144 -17.12 -3.79 -5.81
C GLN A 144 -17.41 -3.40 -4.36
N HIS A 145 -16.57 -3.89 -3.44
CA HIS A 145 -16.74 -3.69 -2.00
C HIS A 145 -16.41 -2.27 -1.54
N LEU A 146 -15.60 -1.53 -2.29
CA LEU A 146 -15.19 -0.18 -1.94
C LEU A 146 -16.09 0.86 -2.63
N GLN A 147 -16.83 1.61 -1.82
CA GLN A 147 -17.66 2.74 -2.26
C GLN A 147 -17.49 3.89 -1.26
N LEU A 148 -17.14 5.06 -1.77
CA LEU A 148 -16.92 6.29 -0.99
C LEU A 148 -17.16 7.51 -1.88
N GLY A 149 -17.85 8.52 -1.36
CA GLY A 149 -18.32 9.64 -2.19
C GLY A 149 -19.31 9.16 -3.24
N THR A 150 -19.37 9.82 -4.40
CA THR A 150 -20.21 9.38 -5.52
C THR A 150 -19.72 8.05 -6.09
N SER A 151 -20.63 7.09 -6.28
CA SER A 151 -20.32 5.76 -6.81
C SER A 151 -21.23 5.47 -8.00
N PRO A 152 -20.87 5.92 -9.22
CA PRO A 152 -21.69 5.69 -10.41
C PRO A 152 -21.59 4.23 -10.87
N THR A 153 -22.68 3.71 -11.46
CA THR A 153 -22.58 2.48 -12.27
C THR A 153 -21.74 2.76 -13.52
N ALA A 154 -21.19 1.72 -14.15
CA ALA A 154 -20.41 1.90 -15.38
C ALA A 154 -21.22 2.61 -16.47
N PHE A 155 -22.52 2.30 -16.60
CA PHE A 155 -23.40 3.02 -17.52
C PHE A 155 -23.60 4.48 -17.11
N GLN A 156 -23.86 4.77 -15.83
CA GLN A 156 -23.95 6.16 -15.36
C GLN A 156 -22.65 6.95 -15.63
N ALA A 157 -21.49 6.33 -15.42
CA ALA A 157 -20.19 6.94 -15.71
C ALA A 157 -20.04 7.26 -17.22
N MET A 158 -20.53 6.40 -18.12
CA MET A 158 -20.58 6.67 -19.56
C MET A 158 -21.49 7.86 -19.89
N LEU A 159 -22.64 7.99 -19.22
CA LEU A 159 -23.58 9.10 -19.44
C LEU A 159 -22.99 10.43 -18.98
N ILE A 160 -22.46 10.49 -17.76
CA ILE A 160 -21.83 11.70 -17.21
C ILE A 160 -20.61 12.07 -18.06
N GLY A 161 -19.76 11.11 -18.43
CA GLY A 161 -18.64 11.37 -19.32
C GLY A 161 -19.04 11.83 -20.73
N SER A 162 -20.30 11.66 -21.13
CA SER A 162 -20.85 12.18 -22.38
C SER A 162 -21.58 13.50 -22.21
N GLY A 163 -21.44 14.15 -21.05
CA GLY A 163 -22.03 15.46 -20.74
C GLY A 163 -23.48 15.43 -20.29
N ARG A 164 -24.00 14.25 -19.89
CA ARG A 164 -25.41 14.07 -19.50
C ARG A 164 -25.55 13.99 -17.98
N PRO A 165 -26.52 14.72 -17.38
CA PRO A 165 -26.71 14.68 -15.94
C PRO A 165 -27.23 13.32 -15.45
N CYS A 166 -26.80 12.88 -14.27
CA CYS A 166 -27.26 11.64 -13.63
C CYS A 166 -27.39 11.81 -12.11
N ASP A 167 -28.39 11.13 -11.53
CA ASP A 167 -28.52 10.92 -10.08
C ASP A 167 -27.60 9.77 -9.65
N ILE A 168 -26.57 10.09 -8.87
CA ILE A 168 -25.55 9.15 -8.42
C ILE A 168 -25.68 8.92 -6.92
N LYS A 169 -25.62 7.65 -6.51
CA LYS A 169 -25.60 7.31 -5.09
C LYS A 169 -24.30 7.82 -4.46
N ALA A 170 -24.43 8.51 -3.34
CA ALA A 170 -23.31 8.94 -2.51
C ALA A 170 -23.15 7.97 -1.33
N TRP A 171 -21.90 7.66 -0.99
CA TRP A 171 -21.53 6.69 0.02
C TRP A 171 -20.59 7.32 1.05
N SER A 172 -20.75 6.92 2.30
CA SER A 172 -19.85 7.25 3.40
C SER A 172 -19.38 5.98 4.09
N PHE A 173 -18.23 6.05 4.76
CA PHE A 173 -17.69 4.89 5.49
C PHE A 173 -18.03 4.99 6.98
N GLY A 174 -18.78 4.03 7.48
CA GLY A 174 -19.12 3.90 8.89
C GLY A 174 -18.30 2.83 9.61
N ARG A 175 -18.62 2.58 10.88
CA ARG A 175 -17.97 1.52 11.68
C ARG A 175 -18.15 0.12 11.09
N PHE A 176 -19.24 -0.12 10.37
CA PHE A 176 -19.56 -1.43 9.79
C PHE A 176 -19.26 -1.54 8.29
N GLY A 177 -18.55 -0.56 7.72
CA GLY A 177 -18.24 -0.51 6.29
C GLY A 177 -18.96 0.62 5.55
N PRO A 178 -18.96 0.58 4.21
CA PRO A 178 -19.61 1.59 3.40
C PRO A 178 -21.14 1.51 3.54
N TYR A 179 -21.79 2.66 3.63
CA TYR A 179 -23.25 2.79 3.59
C TYR A 179 -23.65 3.93 2.67
N GLN A 180 -24.81 3.80 2.01
CA GLN A 180 -25.33 4.87 1.17
C GLN A 180 -25.75 6.05 2.05
N SER A 181 -25.07 7.19 1.89
CA SER A 181 -25.31 8.42 2.66
C SER A 181 -26.29 9.36 1.97
N GLY A 182 -26.51 9.21 0.66
CA GLY A 182 -27.48 10.00 -0.07
C GLY A 182 -27.47 9.74 -1.59
N THR A 183 -27.95 10.74 -2.32
CA THR A 183 -27.93 10.80 -3.79
C THR A 183 -27.53 12.23 -4.18
N GLU A 184 -26.65 12.35 -5.17
CA GLU A 184 -26.15 13.61 -5.71
C GLU A 184 -26.43 13.69 -7.22
N VAL A 185 -26.88 14.85 -7.70
CA VAL A 185 -27.02 15.11 -9.14
C VAL A 185 -25.66 15.58 -9.66
N ILE A 186 -25.06 14.81 -10.57
CA ILE A 186 -23.85 15.21 -11.26
C ILE A 186 -24.25 15.74 -12.64
N ASP A 187 -24.05 17.04 -12.88
CA ASP A 187 -24.36 17.72 -14.14
C ASP A 187 -23.10 18.36 -14.76
N PRO A 188 -22.51 17.73 -15.79
CA PRO A 188 -21.36 18.29 -16.51
C PRO A 188 -21.71 19.49 -17.40
N LYS A 189 -22.99 19.87 -17.52
CA LYS A 189 -23.47 20.99 -18.35
C LYS A 189 -23.04 20.88 -19.81
N GLY A 190 -23.07 19.66 -20.35
CA GLY A 190 -22.67 19.34 -21.72
C GLY A 190 -21.16 19.16 -21.92
N GLU A 191 -20.31 19.39 -20.92
CA GLU A 191 -18.89 19.09 -21.01
C GLU A 191 -18.65 17.58 -21.09
N GLN A 192 -17.71 17.15 -21.94
CA GLN A 192 -17.45 15.73 -22.20
C GLN A 192 -16.08 15.31 -21.69
N ALA A 193 -16.00 14.07 -21.20
CA ALA A 193 -14.75 13.41 -20.84
C ALA A 193 -13.97 12.94 -22.08
N TRP A 194 -14.56 13.09 -23.26
CA TRP A 194 -14.00 12.75 -24.56
C TRP A 194 -13.41 14.00 -25.22
N LEU A 195 -12.36 13.82 -26.02
CA LEU A 195 -11.79 14.87 -26.86
C LEU A 195 -12.83 15.37 -27.86
N SER A 196 -12.75 16.65 -28.26
CA SER A 196 -13.63 17.20 -29.29
C SER A 196 -13.32 16.59 -30.66
N ALA A 197 -14.28 16.67 -31.58
CA ALA A 197 -14.13 16.14 -32.94
C ALA A 197 -13.00 16.85 -33.72
N GLU A 198 -12.65 18.08 -33.32
CA GLU A 198 -11.62 18.92 -33.93
C GLU A 198 -10.24 18.78 -33.26
N TYR A 199 -10.08 17.86 -32.31
CA TYR A 199 -8.80 17.67 -31.65
C TYR A 199 -7.73 17.22 -32.65
N ASP A 200 -6.59 17.92 -32.61
CA ASP A 200 -5.48 17.67 -33.53
C ASP A 200 -4.52 16.59 -32.98
N ASP A 201 -4.68 15.38 -33.49
CA ASP A 201 -3.80 14.23 -33.20
C ASP A 201 -2.36 14.45 -33.72
N ASN A 202 -2.12 15.39 -34.66
CA ASN A 202 -0.75 15.70 -35.16
C ASN A 202 0.20 16.14 -34.05
N ARG A 203 -0.34 16.66 -32.93
CA ARG A 203 0.45 16.99 -31.75
C ARG A 203 1.31 15.83 -31.24
N TYR A 204 0.82 14.60 -31.36
CA TYR A 204 1.53 13.39 -30.92
C TYR A 204 2.04 12.54 -32.09
N GLY A 205 1.69 12.90 -33.33
CA GLY A 205 2.21 12.27 -34.54
C GLY A 205 1.58 10.93 -34.91
N TRP A 206 0.50 10.53 -34.25
CA TRP A 206 -0.26 9.32 -34.58
C TRP A 206 -1.45 9.62 -35.50
N HIS A 207 -1.94 8.60 -36.19
CA HIS A 207 -3.10 8.69 -37.08
C HIS A 207 -4.22 7.79 -36.58
N ARG A 208 -5.37 8.39 -36.27
CA ARG A 208 -6.55 7.66 -35.84
C ARG A 208 -7.33 7.14 -37.04
N ASP A 209 -7.82 5.91 -36.94
CA ASP A 209 -8.67 5.36 -37.98
C ASP A 209 -9.98 6.17 -38.12
N PRO A 210 -10.44 6.47 -39.35
CA PRO A 210 -11.68 7.24 -39.56
C PRO A 210 -12.94 6.61 -38.93
N GLY A 211 -12.91 5.30 -38.66
CA GLY A 211 -13.96 4.58 -37.94
C GLY A 211 -14.03 4.89 -36.44
N TRP A 212 -12.98 5.47 -35.85
CA TRP A 212 -12.97 5.95 -34.47
C TRP A 212 -13.18 7.47 -34.42
N LYS A 213 -14.42 7.87 -34.16
CA LYS A 213 -14.82 9.27 -34.13
C LYS A 213 -14.50 9.91 -32.77
N LEU A 214 -13.79 11.04 -32.78
CA LEU A 214 -13.68 11.89 -31.60
C LEU A 214 -14.96 12.72 -31.40
N GLY A 215 -15.17 13.27 -30.21
CA GLY A 215 -16.41 13.96 -29.79
C GLY A 215 -17.56 13.03 -29.41
N GLU A 216 -17.36 11.71 -29.55
CA GLU A 216 -18.38 10.69 -29.26
C GLU A 216 -17.85 9.67 -28.24
N CYS A 217 -18.73 9.20 -27.36
CA CYS A 217 -18.38 8.13 -26.43
C CYS A 217 -17.97 6.86 -27.18
N LEU A 218 -16.78 6.33 -26.88
CA LEU A 218 -16.25 5.12 -27.52
C LEU A 218 -17.22 3.94 -27.40
N TRP A 219 -17.84 3.75 -26.24
CA TRP A 219 -18.77 2.65 -25.99
C TRP A 219 -20.10 2.82 -26.75
N ALA A 220 -20.55 4.06 -26.98
CA ALA A 220 -21.70 4.32 -27.85
C ALA A 220 -21.39 3.95 -29.31
N GLN A 221 -20.19 4.25 -29.79
CA GLN A 221 -19.74 3.85 -31.13
C GLN A 221 -19.69 2.32 -31.32
N HIS A 222 -19.59 1.56 -30.23
CA HIS A 222 -19.64 0.10 -30.22
C HIS A 222 -21.05 -0.46 -29.94
N GLY A 223 -22.08 0.39 -29.89
CA GLY A 223 -23.47 -0.04 -29.72
C GLY A 223 -23.79 -0.52 -28.31
N VAL A 224 -23.00 -0.14 -27.30
CA VAL A 224 -23.30 -0.43 -25.89
C VAL A 224 -24.54 0.33 -25.44
N TRP A 225 -24.67 1.58 -25.89
CA TRP A 225 -25.82 2.44 -25.62
C TRP A 225 -26.05 3.43 -26.76
N ASP A 226 -27.26 3.97 -26.85
CA ASP A 226 -27.68 4.92 -27.89
C ASP A 226 -27.51 6.37 -27.41
N SER A 227 -26.54 7.08 -27.99
CA SER A 227 -26.24 8.48 -27.70
C SER A 227 -27.07 9.48 -28.50
N SER A 228 -27.76 9.05 -29.57
CA SER A 228 -28.50 9.93 -30.48
C SER A 228 -29.83 10.41 -29.91
N LYS A 229 -30.41 9.65 -28.99
CA LYS A 229 -31.70 9.95 -28.37
C LYS A 229 -31.54 11.00 -27.28
N SER A 230 -32.58 11.83 -27.11
CA SER A 230 -32.68 12.76 -25.97
C SER A 230 -32.62 11.99 -24.65
N ARG A 231 -33.35 10.86 -24.55
CA ARG A 231 -33.28 9.93 -23.42
C ARG A 231 -32.22 8.85 -23.65
N PRO A 232 -31.21 8.72 -22.77
CA PRO A 232 -30.20 7.67 -22.88
C PRO A 232 -30.85 6.29 -22.84
N THR A 233 -30.46 5.40 -23.76
CA THR A 233 -30.98 4.03 -23.81
C THR A 233 -29.81 3.05 -23.82
N LEU A 234 -29.70 2.24 -22.76
CA LEU A 234 -28.76 1.13 -22.70
C LEU A 234 -29.20 0.04 -23.68
N LEU A 235 -28.31 -0.40 -24.56
CA LEU A 235 -28.59 -1.40 -25.60
C LEU A 235 -28.04 -2.77 -25.21
N GLN A 236 -26.84 -2.82 -24.63
CA GLN A 236 -26.15 -4.05 -24.26
C GLN A 236 -25.58 -3.92 -22.85
N LYS A 237 -26.33 -4.42 -21.87
CA LYS A 237 -25.94 -4.33 -20.45
C LYS A 237 -24.80 -5.27 -20.09
N ASP A 238 -24.65 -6.35 -20.83
CA ASP A 238 -23.73 -7.46 -20.62
C ASP A 238 -22.59 -7.49 -21.66
N TYR A 239 -22.35 -6.37 -22.34
CA TYR A 239 -21.37 -6.26 -23.44
C TYR A 239 -19.95 -6.77 -23.07
N PHE A 240 -19.53 -6.57 -21.82
CA PHE A 240 -18.21 -6.98 -21.32
C PHE A 240 -18.21 -8.33 -20.58
N SER A 241 -19.37 -8.99 -20.46
CA SER A 241 -19.56 -10.16 -19.61
C SER A 241 -18.97 -11.44 -20.19
N ARG A 242 -18.71 -11.48 -21.50
CA ARG A 242 -18.33 -12.68 -22.25
C ARG A 242 -17.23 -12.39 -23.25
N LYS A 243 -16.43 -13.41 -23.54
CA LYS A 243 -15.45 -13.35 -24.62
C LYS A 243 -16.19 -13.36 -25.97
N PRO A 244 -16.03 -12.34 -26.84
CA PRO A 244 -16.82 -12.24 -28.07
C PRO A 244 -16.68 -13.44 -29.01
N GLN A 245 -15.50 -14.06 -29.07
CA GLN A 245 -15.22 -15.15 -30.01
C GLN A 245 -15.74 -16.52 -29.53
N THR A 246 -15.83 -16.74 -28.21
CA THR A 246 -16.20 -18.06 -27.65
C THR A 246 -17.56 -18.05 -26.94
N GLY A 247 -18.06 -16.88 -26.53
CA GLY A 247 -19.28 -16.75 -25.73
C GLY A 247 -19.12 -17.16 -24.25
N GLU A 248 -17.92 -17.57 -23.85
CA GLU A 248 -17.59 -17.94 -22.47
C GLU A 248 -17.75 -16.74 -21.53
N ILE A 249 -18.33 -16.99 -20.36
CA ILE A 249 -18.47 -15.97 -19.31
C ILE A 249 -17.08 -15.58 -18.81
N LEU A 250 -16.84 -14.28 -18.72
CA LEU A 250 -15.64 -13.72 -18.14
C LEU A 250 -15.92 -13.26 -16.71
N ASP A 251 -15.02 -13.61 -15.80
CA ASP A 251 -14.92 -13.09 -14.44
C ASP A 251 -13.46 -12.68 -14.17
N TYR A 252 -13.10 -12.43 -12.91
CA TYR A 252 -11.71 -12.11 -12.55
C TYR A 252 -10.73 -13.24 -12.91
N GLU A 253 -11.12 -14.50 -12.71
CA GLU A 253 -10.26 -15.64 -13.03
C GLU A 253 -10.07 -15.78 -14.54
N GLY A 254 -11.14 -15.60 -15.32
CA GLY A 254 -11.12 -15.56 -16.78
C GLY A 254 -10.23 -14.43 -17.29
N PHE A 255 -10.34 -13.23 -16.71
CA PHE A 255 -9.44 -12.11 -17.02
C PHE A 255 -7.97 -12.45 -16.75
N THR A 256 -7.68 -12.94 -15.53
CA THR A 256 -6.32 -13.26 -15.09
C THR A 256 -5.68 -14.31 -15.99
N ASN A 257 -6.40 -15.40 -16.29
CA ASN A 257 -5.85 -16.52 -17.06
C ASN A 257 -5.85 -16.31 -18.59
N THR A 258 -6.43 -15.20 -19.09
CA THR A 258 -6.44 -14.88 -20.52
C THR A 258 -5.67 -13.60 -20.82
N TYR A 259 -6.28 -12.43 -20.60
CA TYR A 259 -5.72 -11.15 -21.00
C TYR A 259 -4.45 -10.79 -20.21
N PHE A 260 -4.46 -10.97 -18.89
CA PHE A 260 -3.27 -10.70 -18.07
C PHE A 260 -2.12 -11.65 -18.42
N LEU A 261 -2.36 -12.97 -18.50
CA LEU A 261 -1.29 -13.92 -18.85
C LEU A 261 -0.74 -13.71 -20.25
N ASN A 262 -1.56 -13.33 -21.23
CA ASN A 262 -1.08 -13.01 -22.57
C ASN A 262 -0.09 -11.83 -22.55
N HIS A 263 -0.42 -10.76 -21.83
CA HIS A 263 0.48 -9.63 -21.64
C HIS A 263 1.72 -10.02 -20.83
N TYR A 264 1.56 -10.79 -19.74
CA TYR A 264 2.68 -11.24 -18.91
C TYR A 264 3.71 -12.02 -19.71
N ARG A 265 3.27 -12.91 -20.62
CA ARG A 265 4.15 -13.63 -21.54
C ARG A 265 4.95 -12.66 -22.42
N ALA A 266 4.28 -11.72 -23.09
CA ALA A 266 4.93 -10.74 -23.95
C ALA A 266 5.94 -9.86 -23.18
N TYR A 267 5.56 -9.38 -21.99
CA TYR A 267 6.43 -8.60 -21.13
C TYR A 267 7.65 -9.41 -20.66
N LYS A 268 7.44 -10.63 -20.15
CA LYS A 268 8.50 -11.54 -19.72
C LYS A 268 9.49 -11.82 -20.84
N ASP A 269 8.97 -12.12 -22.03
CA ASP A 269 9.80 -12.47 -23.18
C ASP A 269 10.64 -11.27 -23.65
N ALA A 270 10.08 -10.06 -23.65
CA ALA A 270 10.81 -8.83 -23.95
C ALA A 270 11.90 -8.52 -22.91
N ILE A 271 11.60 -8.59 -21.62
CA ILE A 271 12.60 -8.36 -20.57
C ILE A 271 13.73 -9.39 -20.65
N ARG A 272 13.41 -10.66 -20.90
CA ARG A 272 14.42 -11.73 -21.01
C ARG A 272 15.15 -11.76 -22.34
N SER A 273 14.65 -11.09 -23.37
CA SER A 273 15.40 -10.83 -24.61
C SER A 273 16.71 -10.09 -24.29
N VAL A 274 16.67 -9.23 -23.27
CA VAL A 274 17.79 -8.47 -22.74
C VAL A 274 18.43 -9.20 -21.56
N CYS A 275 17.70 -9.39 -20.46
CA CYS A 275 18.20 -9.92 -19.18
C CYS A 275 17.79 -11.38 -18.98
N GLY A 276 18.42 -12.31 -19.70
CA GLY A 276 17.94 -13.69 -19.84
C GLY A 276 17.72 -14.49 -18.54
N THR A 277 18.48 -14.21 -17.48
CA THR A 277 18.39 -14.92 -16.19
C THR A 277 17.71 -14.12 -15.09
N THR A 278 17.08 -12.98 -15.41
CA THR A 278 16.45 -12.14 -14.39
C THR A 278 15.27 -12.84 -13.73
N ILE A 279 15.09 -12.58 -12.42
CA ILE A 279 13.90 -13.04 -11.69
C ILE A 279 12.68 -12.28 -12.23
N MET A 280 11.61 -13.02 -12.51
CA MET A 280 10.35 -12.43 -12.93
C MET A 280 9.37 -12.42 -11.75
N PHE A 281 9.09 -11.22 -11.23
CA PHE A 281 8.07 -11.01 -10.22
C PHE A 281 6.71 -10.91 -10.93
N CYS A 282 5.85 -11.91 -10.72
CA CYS A 282 4.52 -11.95 -11.32
C CYS A 282 3.52 -11.38 -10.31
N GLN A 283 2.97 -10.20 -10.62
CA GLN A 283 1.98 -9.51 -9.80
C GLN A 283 0.60 -9.60 -10.48
N PRO A 284 -0.24 -10.59 -10.12
CA PRO A 284 -1.62 -10.63 -10.57
C PRO A 284 -2.49 -9.60 -9.84
N PRO A 285 -3.78 -9.45 -10.21
CA PRO A 285 -4.69 -8.53 -9.53
C PRO A 285 -4.71 -8.73 -8.01
N VAL A 286 -4.73 -7.62 -7.27
CA VAL A 286 -4.54 -7.59 -5.83
C VAL A 286 -5.65 -8.34 -5.09
N MET A 287 -5.27 -9.23 -4.18
CA MET A 287 -6.18 -10.06 -3.37
C MET A 287 -7.13 -10.97 -4.17
N GLU A 288 -7.06 -10.97 -5.50
CA GLU A 288 -7.80 -11.90 -6.36
C GLU A 288 -7.09 -13.26 -6.46
N LEU A 289 -7.74 -14.21 -7.12
CA LEU A 289 -7.11 -15.51 -7.37
C LEU A 289 -5.90 -15.33 -8.31
N PRO A 290 -4.71 -15.84 -7.94
CA PRO A 290 -3.57 -15.83 -8.85
C PRO A 290 -3.81 -16.73 -10.07
N PRO A 291 -3.05 -16.54 -11.16
CA PRO A 291 -3.17 -17.37 -12.36
C PRO A 291 -2.89 -18.84 -12.06
N THR A 292 -3.54 -19.73 -12.81
CA THR A 292 -3.36 -21.18 -12.73
C THR A 292 -2.18 -21.59 -13.60
N LEU A 293 -0.96 -21.40 -13.08
CA LEU A 293 0.29 -21.67 -13.81
C LEU A 293 0.87 -23.05 -13.54
N LYS A 294 0.59 -23.65 -12.38
CA LYS A 294 1.25 -24.87 -11.92
C LYS A 294 1.13 -25.99 -12.95
N GLY A 295 2.28 -26.54 -13.37
CA GLY A 295 2.39 -27.61 -14.34
C GLY A 295 2.12 -27.21 -15.79
N THR A 296 1.92 -25.91 -16.07
CA THR A 296 1.80 -25.37 -17.43
C THR A 296 3.17 -24.89 -17.94
N THR A 297 3.23 -24.45 -19.20
CA THR A 297 4.45 -23.82 -19.77
C THR A 297 4.83 -22.49 -19.13
N ASP A 298 3.89 -21.86 -18.41
CA ASP A 298 4.11 -20.63 -17.67
C ASP A 298 4.54 -20.88 -16.21
N ASP A 299 4.66 -22.14 -15.77
CA ASP A 299 5.25 -22.54 -14.49
C ASP A 299 6.78 -22.34 -14.53
N ASP A 300 7.18 -21.08 -14.52
CA ASP A 300 8.55 -20.65 -14.73
C ASP A 300 9.42 -20.83 -13.47
N PRO A 301 10.50 -21.61 -13.53
CA PRO A 301 11.33 -21.90 -12.35
C PRO A 301 12.05 -20.69 -11.77
N ASN A 302 12.16 -19.57 -12.52
CA ASN A 302 12.78 -18.33 -12.05
C ASN A 302 11.75 -17.20 -11.88
N MET A 303 10.56 -17.57 -11.39
CA MET A 303 9.48 -16.66 -11.04
C MET A 303 9.36 -16.47 -9.53
N VAL A 304 8.89 -15.30 -9.11
CA VAL A 304 8.40 -15.02 -7.76
C VAL A 304 6.97 -14.52 -7.86
N HIS A 305 6.06 -15.04 -7.05
CA HIS A 305 4.75 -14.42 -6.91
C HIS A 305 4.89 -13.15 -6.07
N ALA A 306 4.51 -12.03 -6.65
CA ALA A 306 4.52 -10.72 -6.01
C ALA A 306 3.08 -10.38 -5.59
N ALA A 307 2.84 -10.34 -4.29
CA ALA A 307 1.49 -10.18 -3.73
C ALA A 307 1.43 -8.92 -2.87
N HIS A 308 0.29 -8.23 -2.87
CA HIS A 308 0.07 -7.09 -2.00
C HIS A 308 -0.86 -7.47 -0.85
N PHE A 309 -0.68 -6.80 0.28
CA PHE A 309 -1.63 -6.91 1.38
C PHE A 309 -1.69 -5.62 2.19
N TYR A 310 -2.91 -5.08 2.33
CA TYR A 310 -3.22 -4.03 3.28
C TYR A 310 -4.38 -4.45 4.20
N ASP A 311 -4.28 -4.07 5.48
CA ASP A 311 -5.44 -4.13 6.38
C ASP A 311 -6.44 -3.04 5.97
N GLY A 312 -7.41 -3.43 5.13
CA GLY A 312 -8.37 -2.50 4.53
C GLY A 312 -9.15 -1.66 5.54
N LEU A 313 -9.48 -2.20 6.73
CA LEU A 313 -10.18 -1.41 7.74
C LEU A 313 -9.27 -0.31 8.30
N THR A 314 -8.02 -0.64 8.64
CA THR A 314 -7.04 0.33 9.15
C THR A 314 -6.69 1.37 8.08
N LEU A 315 -6.52 0.96 6.83
CA LEU A 315 -6.18 1.86 5.73
C LEU A 315 -7.32 2.84 5.43
N LEU A 316 -8.56 2.35 5.29
CA LEU A 316 -9.71 3.18 4.94
C LEU A 316 -10.12 4.13 6.07
N THR A 317 -10.08 3.67 7.32
CA THR A 317 -10.49 4.49 8.47
C THR A 317 -9.35 5.35 9.02
N LYS A 318 -8.11 5.09 8.60
CA LYS A 318 -6.88 5.64 9.20
C LYS A 318 -6.90 5.51 10.73
N HIS A 319 -7.26 4.32 11.21
CA HIS A 319 -7.40 4.03 12.63
C HIS A 319 -7.09 2.55 12.92
N TRP A 320 -6.19 2.28 13.86
CA TRP A 320 -5.96 0.92 14.35
C TRP A 320 -7.04 0.50 15.36
N ASN A 321 -8.07 -0.18 14.87
CA ASN A 321 -9.16 -0.67 15.71
C ASN A 321 -8.74 -1.91 16.52
N ARG A 322 -8.64 -1.77 17.83
CA ARG A 322 -8.23 -2.85 18.75
C ARG A 322 -9.36 -3.80 19.15
N LEU A 323 -10.61 -3.41 18.89
CA LEU A 323 -11.80 -4.12 19.31
C LEU A 323 -12.24 -5.15 18.26
N TYR A 324 -12.21 -4.79 16.99
CA TYR A 324 -12.55 -5.71 15.92
C TYR A 324 -11.83 -5.39 14.61
N ASN A 325 -11.73 -6.40 13.74
CA ASN A 325 -11.31 -6.28 12.34
C ASN A 325 -12.00 -7.39 11.51
N LEU A 326 -11.77 -7.46 10.21
CA LEU A 326 -12.36 -8.41 9.28
C LEU A 326 -11.31 -9.38 8.71
N ASP A 327 -11.72 -10.62 8.47
CA ASP A 327 -11.00 -11.54 7.56
C ASP A 327 -11.44 -11.26 6.13
N ILE A 328 -10.85 -10.22 5.52
CA ILE A 328 -11.22 -9.75 4.17
C ILE A 328 -10.92 -10.81 3.12
N ILE A 329 -9.77 -11.50 3.20
CA ILE A 329 -9.44 -12.57 2.25
C ILE A 329 -10.43 -13.73 2.37
N GLY A 330 -10.85 -14.08 3.60
CA GLY A 330 -11.89 -15.08 3.78
C GLY A 330 -13.25 -14.67 3.21
N LEU A 331 -13.61 -13.39 3.31
CA LEU A 331 -14.83 -12.84 2.71
C LEU A 331 -14.78 -12.90 1.18
N LEU A 332 -13.68 -12.43 0.58
CA LEU A 332 -13.46 -12.44 -0.87
C LEU A 332 -13.44 -13.86 -1.46
N ARG A 333 -13.09 -14.87 -0.66
CA ARG A 333 -13.10 -16.29 -1.06
C ARG A 333 -14.40 -17.02 -0.69
N GLY A 334 -15.44 -16.31 -0.27
CA GLY A 334 -16.75 -16.90 0.06
C GLY A 334 -16.70 -17.90 1.23
N LYS A 335 -15.75 -17.78 2.16
CA LYS A 335 -15.59 -18.74 3.28
C LYS A 335 -16.70 -18.66 4.34
N TYR A 336 -17.55 -17.64 4.26
CA TYR A 336 -18.53 -17.30 5.27
C TYR A 336 -19.94 -17.30 4.69
N LEU A 337 -20.89 -17.94 5.39
CA LEU A 337 -22.31 -17.94 5.02
C LEU A 337 -22.94 -16.53 5.09
N ALA A 338 -22.36 -15.64 5.89
CA ALA A 338 -22.76 -14.24 6.02
C ALA A 338 -21.54 -13.40 6.43
N PRO A 339 -21.43 -12.12 5.99
CA PRO A 339 -20.27 -11.26 6.27
C PRO A 339 -19.95 -11.10 7.77
N VAL A 340 -20.96 -11.15 8.65
CA VAL A 340 -20.78 -11.04 10.11
C VAL A 340 -19.80 -12.08 10.69
N PHE A 341 -19.69 -13.26 10.07
CA PHE A 341 -18.77 -14.31 10.52
C PHE A 341 -17.29 -14.03 10.18
N ALA A 342 -17.03 -13.06 9.29
CA ALA A 342 -15.69 -12.58 9.01
C ALA A 342 -15.14 -11.68 10.14
N ILE A 343 -15.98 -11.17 11.04
CA ILE A 343 -15.57 -10.28 12.13
C ILE A 343 -14.71 -11.02 13.15
N LYS A 344 -13.58 -10.41 13.54
CA LYS A 344 -12.61 -10.93 14.51
C LYS A 344 -12.51 -9.97 15.69
N ILE A 345 -12.96 -10.44 16.86
CA ILE A 345 -13.07 -9.62 18.06
C ILE A 345 -11.80 -9.76 18.93
N GLY A 346 -11.25 -8.60 19.31
CA GLY A 346 -10.08 -8.44 20.17
C GLY A 346 -8.74 -8.50 19.42
N GLU A 347 -7.82 -7.62 19.81
CA GLU A 347 -6.48 -7.44 19.22
C GLU A 347 -5.70 -8.76 19.00
N LYS A 348 -5.82 -9.74 19.92
CA LYS A 348 -5.21 -11.07 19.76
C LYS A 348 -5.81 -11.85 18.58
N SER A 349 -7.12 -11.79 18.40
CA SER A 349 -7.83 -12.45 17.29
C SER A 349 -7.55 -11.75 15.96
N ILE A 350 -7.51 -10.41 15.97
CA ILE A 350 -7.16 -9.58 14.82
C ILE A 350 -5.77 -9.97 14.29
N ARG A 351 -4.75 -9.96 15.14
CA ARG A 351 -3.37 -10.35 14.76
C ARG A 351 -3.29 -11.78 14.22
N LYS A 352 -4.00 -12.72 14.84
CA LYS A 352 -4.09 -14.10 14.34
C LYS A 352 -4.80 -14.17 12.98
N SER A 353 -5.80 -13.33 12.75
CA SER A 353 -6.51 -13.23 11.47
C SER A 353 -5.58 -12.74 10.37
N LEU A 354 -4.89 -11.61 10.57
CA LEU A 354 -3.90 -11.10 9.62
C LEU A 354 -2.88 -12.19 9.24
N ARG A 355 -2.30 -12.87 10.24
CA ARG A 355 -1.38 -14.00 10.01
C ARG A 355 -1.98 -15.11 9.15
N ARG A 356 -3.24 -15.49 9.42
CA ARG A 356 -3.95 -16.52 8.64
C ARG A 356 -4.23 -16.06 7.21
N GLN A 357 -4.55 -14.79 7.01
CA GLN A 357 -4.80 -14.21 5.69
C GLN A 357 -3.54 -14.24 4.84
N LEU A 358 -2.41 -13.74 5.34
CA LEU A 358 -1.14 -13.78 4.61
C LEU A 358 -0.69 -15.23 4.36
N LYS A 359 -0.83 -16.12 5.34
CA LYS A 359 -0.55 -17.55 5.14
C LYS A 359 -1.47 -18.16 4.06
N PHE A 360 -2.74 -17.77 4.04
CA PHE A 360 -3.68 -18.27 3.04
C PHE A 360 -3.27 -17.84 1.63
N LEU A 361 -2.88 -16.58 1.44
CA LEU A 361 -2.34 -16.10 0.15
C LEU A 361 -1.09 -16.89 -0.27
N ARG A 362 -0.20 -17.21 0.69
CA ARG A 362 0.97 -18.07 0.44
C ARG A 362 0.58 -19.48 0.01
N ASP A 363 -0.37 -20.10 0.69
CA ASP A 363 -0.82 -21.46 0.38
C ASP A 363 -1.55 -21.50 -0.97
N GLU A 364 -2.34 -20.48 -1.30
CA GLU A 364 -3.03 -20.33 -2.58
C GLU A 364 -2.04 -20.17 -3.74
N SER A 365 -0.98 -19.38 -3.54
CA SER A 365 0.15 -19.27 -4.47
C SER A 365 0.80 -20.62 -4.77
N LEU A 366 1.08 -21.44 -3.74
CA LEU A 366 1.66 -22.77 -3.93
C LEU A 366 0.73 -23.74 -4.69
N GLN A 367 -0.58 -23.58 -4.52
CA GLN A 367 -1.59 -24.40 -5.19
C GLN A 367 -1.71 -24.04 -6.67
N ARG A 368 -1.79 -22.74 -6.98
CA ARG A 368 -2.11 -22.22 -8.32
C ARG A 368 -0.89 -21.93 -9.18
N MET A 369 0.16 -21.35 -8.61
CA MET A 369 1.34 -20.91 -9.38
C MET A 369 2.50 -21.91 -9.34
N GLY A 370 2.49 -22.89 -8.44
CA GLY A 370 3.58 -23.86 -8.30
C GLY A 370 4.50 -23.58 -7.12
N ASN A 371 5.61 -24.31 -7.02
CA ASN A 371 6.54 -24.20 -5.89
C ASN A 371 7.52 -23.03 -6.06
N HIS A 372 7.00 -21.81 -6.12
CA HIS A 372 7.78 -20.58 -6.27
C HIS A 372 7.86 -19.79 -4.97
N PRO A 373 8.87 -18.92 -4.78
CA PRO A 373 8.87 -17.94 -3.71
C PRO A 373 7.65 -17.02 -3.82
N LEU A 374 7.18 -16.53 -2.67
CA LEU A 374 6.24 -15.41 -2.61
C LEU A 374 6.89 -14.26 -1.87
N LEU A 375 6.84 -13.08 -2.45
CA LEU A 375 7.23 -11.83 -1.81
C LEU A 375 5.98 -10.97 -1.67
N PHE A 376 5.77 -10.40 -0.49
CA PHE A 376 4.78 -9.34 -0.34
C PHE A 376 5.38 -8.03 -0.86
N SER A 377 5.24 -7.72 -2.15
CA SER A 377 5.88 -6.55 -2.78
C SER A 377 5.37 -5.23 -2.20
N GLU A 378 4.18 -5.23 -1.61
CA GLU A 378 3.70 -4.12 -0.80
C GLU A 378 2.89 -4.56 0.41
N ILE A 379 3.18 -3.91 1.54
CA ILE A 379 2.42 -3.98 2.78
C ILE A 379 2.80 -2.77 3.66
N GLY A 380 1.82 -2.17 4.32
CA GLY A 380 2.08 -0.96 5.11
C GLY A 380 0.96 -0.60 6.07
N ILE A 381 1.13 0.54 6.73
CA ILE A 381 0.14 1.18 7.60
C ILE A 381 0.16 2.70 7.37
N PRO A 382 -0.99 3.40 7.49
CA PRO A 382 -0.98 4.86 7.50
C PRO A 382 -0.34 5.37 8.79
N TYR A 383 0.47 6.42 8.70
CA TYR A 383 1.06 7.13 9.83
C TYR A 383 0.18 8.29 10.29
N ASP A 384 -0.67 8.84 9.43
CA ASP A 384 -1.58 9.94 9.75
C ASP A 384 -2.87 9.50 10.47
N MET A 385 -2.78 8.39 11.24
CA MET A 385 -3.91 7.84 12.00
C MET A 385 -4.48 8.84 13.01
N ASP A 386 -5.77 8.66 13.32
CA ASP A 386 -6.45 9.37 14.40
C ASP A 386 -6.36 10.90 14.25
N ASP A 387 -6.57 11.37 13.01
CA ASP A 387 -6.44 12.78 12.61
C ASP A 387 -5.09 13.38 13.01
N LYS A 388 -4.02 12.64 12.63
CA LYS A 388 -2.63 13.03 12.84
C LYS A 388 -2.29 13.19 14.32
N HIS A 389 -2.86 12.32 15.16
CA HIS A 389 -2.66 12.38 16.62
C HIS A 389 -1.18 12.37 17.00
N ALA A 390 -0.42 11.43 16.42
CA ALA A 390 1.01 11.27 16.69
C ALA A 390 1.83 12.52 16.36
N TYR A 391 1.43 13.30 15.35
CA TYR A 391 2.18 14.49 14.92
C TYR A 391 2.01 15.66 15.91
N LYS A 392 0.92 15.63 16.69
CA LYS A 392 0.61 16.62 17.72
C LYS A 392 1.19 16.24 19.07
N THR A 393 1.28 14.94 19.37
CA THR A 393 1.58 14.43 20.72
C THR A 393 2.91 13.70 20.83
N GLY A 394 3.50 13.26 19.71
CA GLY A 394 4.61 12.31 19.67
C GLY A 394 4.21 10.86 19.97
N ASP A 395 2.93 10.57 20.25
CA ASP A 395 2.47 9.22 20.58
C ASP A 395 2.15 8.41 19.32
N TYR A 396 3.13 7.63 18.87
CA TYR A 396 3.02 6.68 17.75
C TYR A 396 2.47 5.30 18.16
N SER A 397 1.86 5.14 19.34
CA SER A 397 1.47 3.82 19.86
C SER A 397 0.45 3.07 18.98
N SER A 398 -0.41 3.79 18.24
CA SER A 398 -1.36 3.22 17.28
C SER A 398 -0.61 2.58 16.09
N GLN A 399 0.34 3.33 15.53
CA GLN A 399 1.19 2.95 14.41
C GLN A 399 2.13 1.79 14.80
N VAL A 400 2.74 1.84 15.98
CA VAL A 400 3.57 0.75 16.52
C VAL A 400 2.78 -0.56 16.62
N ARG A 401 1.52 -0.50 17.08
CA ARG A 401 0.67 -1.70 17.20
C ARG A 401 0.25 -2.26 15.85
N ALA A 402 -0.14 -1.39 14.92
CA ALA A 402 -0.55 -1.80 13.58
C ALA A 402 0.64 -2.39 12.81
N MET A 403 1.79 -1.72 12.82
CA MET A 403 3.01 -2.21 12.18
C MET A 403 3.51 -3.54 12.79
N ASP A 404 3.50 -3.68 14.12
CA ASP A 404 3.85 -4.95 14.77
C ASP A 404 2.83 -6.06 14.46
N ALA A 405 1.56 -5.73 14.21
CA ALA A 405 0.56 -6.70 13.77
C ALA A 405 0.83 -7.19 12.34
N ASN A 406 1.21 -6.29 11.42
CA ASN A 406 1.63 -6.64 10.06
C ASN A 406 2.87 -7.53 10.07
N HIS A 407 3.92 -7.17 10.81
CA HIS A 407 5.12 -8.00 10.89
C HIS A 407 4.87 -9.35 11.57
N PHE A 408 4.04 -9.40 12.61
CA PHE A 408 3.62 -10.67 13.20
C PHE A 408 2.90 -11.58 12.20
N ALA A 409 2.14 -10.99 11.27
CA ALA A 409 1.50 -11.73 10.19
C ALA A 409 2.52 -12.21 9.15
N LEU A 410 3.46 -11.35 8.74
CA LEU A 410 4.54 -11.65 7.79
C LEU A 410 5.43 -12.81 8.28
N GLU A 411 5.95 -12.71 9.51
CA GLU A 411 6.77 -13.75 10.16
C GLU A 411 6.05 -15.11 10.21
N GLY A 412 4.71 -15.07 10.25
CA GLY A 412 3.86 -16.23 10.32
C GLY A 412 3.29 -16.76 9.01
N SER A 413 3.52 -16.04 7.91
CA SER A 413 2.92 -16.31 6.60
C SER A 413 3.65 -17.41 5.82
N LYS A 414 4.94 -17.64 6.12
CA LYS A 414 5.90 -18.40 5.29
C LYS A 414 6.17 -17.77 3.91
N ALA A 415 5.87 -16.49 3.73
CA ALA A 415 6.41 -15.73 2.60
C ALA A 415 7.94 -15.63 2.71
N ASN A 416 8.58 -15.47 1.56
CA ASN A 416 10.03 -15.43 1.41
C ASN A 416 10.60 -14.02 1.63
N GLY A 417 9.77 -12.98 1.54
CA GLY A 417 10.17 -11.60 1.80
C GLY A 417 8.99 -10.64 1.74
N PHE A 418 9.28 -9.37 1.96
CA PHE A 418 8.34 -8.27 1.83
C PHE A 418 9.06 -6.96 1.52
N ALA A 419 8.34 -5.99 0.98
CA ALA A 419 8.73 -4.59 0.97
C ALA A 419 7.66 -3.75 1.68
N LEU A 420 8.10 -2.85 2.56
CA LEU A 420 7.20 -1.93 3.24
C LEU A 420 6.86 -0.78 2.31
N TRP A 421 5.57 -0.48 2.18
CA TRP A 421 5.11 0.75 1.57
C TRP A 421 5.09 1.84 2.65
N VAL A 422 5.95 2.87 2.60
CA VAL A 422 6.99 3.16 1.58
C VAL A 422 8.15 3.98 2.17
N TYR A 423 9.22 4.23 1.42
CA TYR A 423 10.20 5.28 1.75
C TYR A 423 10.05 6.45 0.77
N VAL A 424 9.67 7.62 1.27
CA VAL A 424 9.51 8.85 0.47
C VAL A 424 10.31 9.96 1.13
N ALA A 425 11.37 10.42 0.48
CA ALA A 425 12.29 11.40 1.03
C ALA A 425 11.64 12.79 1.25
N GLU A 426 10.61 13.11 0.47
CA GLU A 426 9.86 14.38 0.53
C GLU A 426 8.58 14.28 1.40
N ASN A 427 8.42 13.19 2.16
CA ASN A 427 7.25 13.01 2.99
C ASN A 427 7.23 14.07 4.10
N ASP A 428 6.04 14.64 4.34
CA ASP A 428 5.80 15.59 5.43
C ASP A 428 4.49 15.27 6.20
N HIS A 429 4.29 15.90 7.36
CA HIS A 429 3.09 15.70 8.19
C HIS A 429 1.82 16.35 7.61
N LYS A 430 1.96 17.29 6.67
CA LYS A 430 0.85 18.06 6.10
C LYS A 430 0.17 17.30 4.96
N TRP A 431 0.96 16.85 3.98
CA TRP A 431 0.54 16.24 2.73
C TRP A 431 0.91 14.77 2.62
N GLY A 432 1.70 14.24 3.56
CA GLY A 432 2.16 12.85 3.48
C GLY A 432 3.23 12.72 2.39
N ASP A 433 3.05 11.81 1.46
CA ASP A 433 3.94 11.53 0.34
C ASP A 433 3.85 12.54 -0.83
N GLN A 434 3.16 13.68 -0.62
CA GLN A 434 2.82 14.70 -1.62
C GLN A 434 1.82 14.23 -2.69
N TRP A 435 1.16 13.10 -2.47
CA TRP A 435 0.28 12.46 -3.44
C TRP A 435 -0.99 11.92 -2.77
N ASN A 436 -2.15 12.43 -3.20
CA ASN A 436 -3.46 12.03 -2.66
C ASN A 436 -3.65 12.14 -1.12
N GLY A 437 -2.72 12.77 -0.40
CA GLY A 437 -2.76 12.87 1.06
C GLY A 437 -2.49 11.54 1.78
N GLU A 438 -1.78 10.62 1.11
CA GLU A 438 -1.36 9.36 1.69
C GLU A 438 -0.10 9.56 2.53
N ASP A 439 -0.05 8.93 3.70
CA ASP A 439 1.12 9.01 4.56
C ASP A 439 1.45 7.62 5.08
N LEU A 440 2.01 6.78 4.21
CA LEU A 440 2.45 5.44 4.57
C LEU A 440 3.97 5.36 4.76
N SER A 441 4.69 6.48 4.57
CA SER A 441 6.13 6.41 4.57
C SER A 441 6.70 6.05 5.95
N ILE A 442 7.75 5.26 6.03
CA ILE A 442 8.48 5.04 7.29
C ILE A 442 9.31 6.26 7.72
N TYR A 443 9.36 7.29 6.88
CA TYR A 443 10.19 8.49 7.07
C TYR A 443 9.36 9.76 6.86
N SER A 444 9.68 10.82 7.61
CA SER A 444 9.27 12.20 7.32
C SER A 444 10.30 13.15 7.88
N TRP A 445 10.55 14.22 7.15
CA TRP A 445 11.50 15.25 7.56
C TRP A 445 11.06 15.96 8.85
N ASN A 446 9.75 16.13 9.07
CA ASN A 446 9.24 16.80 10.28
C ASN A 446 9.56 16.05 11.59
N ASP A 447 9.77 14.73 11.51
CA ASP A 447 10.13 13.91 12.67
C ASP A 447 11.60 14.08 13.08
N LEU A 448 12.43 14.69 12.22
CA LEU A 448 13.84 15.05 12.52
C LEU A 448 13.95 16.43 13.17
N GLU A 449 13.08 17.36 12.80
CA GLU A 449 13.13 18.77 13.22
C GLU A 449 12.47 19.04 14.57
N SER A 450 11.70 18.11 15.11
CA SER A 450 10.91 18.32 16.32
C SER A 450 11.67 17.89 17.59
N PRO A 451 12.31 18.79 18.35
CA PRO A 451 12.63 18.50 19.74
C PRO A 451 11.30 18.41 20.50
N ILE A 452 10.91 17.21 20.88
CA ILE A 452 9.74 17.01 21.75
C ILE A 452 9.97 17.86 23.01
N PRO A 453 9.05 18.77 23.40
CA PRO A 453 9.13 19.44 24.67
C PRO A 453 9.09 18.36 25.74
N THR A 454 10.17 18.19 26.49
CA THR A 454 10.18 17.35 27.68
C THR A 454 9.08 17.85 28.61
N SER A 455 7.96 17.15 28.66
CA SER A 455 7.02 17.25 29.78
C SER A 455 7.69 16.62 31.00
N ALA A 456 8.63 17.37 31.57
CA ALA A 456 9.13 17.11 32.90
C ALA A 456 7.95 17.30 33.86
N HIS A 457 7.53 16.20 34.49
CA HIS A 457 6.96 16.29 35.83
C HIS A 457 8.00 17.00 36.72
N SER A 458 7.86 18.32 36.84
CA SER A 458 8.55 19.12 37.84
C SER A 458 7.49 19.64 38.80
N THR A 459 7.28 18.91 39.89
CA THR A 459 6.82 19.49 41.15
C THR A 459 7.81 20.60 41.52
N ARG A 460 7.43 21.85 41.28
CA ARG A 460 8.14 23.00 41.85
C ARG A 460 7.18 23.77 42.73
N SER A 461 7.53 23.76 44.00
CA SER A 461 7.07 24.61 45.08
C SER A 461 7.11 26.10 44.71
N ASP A 462 6.11 26.82 45.18
CA ASP A 462 6.00 28.27 45.17
C ASP A 462 7.29 28.99 45.60
N SER A 463 7.65 30.04 44.86
CA SER A 463 8.15 31.29 45.44
C SER A 463 8.15 32.43 44.40
N THR A 464 7.25 33.38 44.64
CA THR A 464 7.40 34.86 44.55
C THR A 464 7.95 35.55 43.29
N VAL A 465 7.03 36.27 42.61
CA VAL A 465 7.10 37.70 42.20
C VAL A 465 8.39 38.23 41.54
N CYS A 466 8.30 38.67 40.28
CA CYS A 466 8.31 40.10 39.89
C CYS A 466 8.13 40.28 38.38
N SER A 467 7.57 41.44 38.02
CA SER A 467 7.03 41.80 36.70
C SER A 467 8.01 42.57 35.81
N LYS A 468 7.64 42.61 34.52
CA LYS A 468 7.66 43.76 33.58
C LYS A 468 8.89 44.09 32.71
N ASP A 469 8.54 44.18 31.43
CA ASP A 469 8.86 45.23 30.43
C ASP A 469 10.07 45.09 29.47
N HIS A 470 9.72 45.19 28.16
CA HIS A 470 10.34 46.07 27.14
C HIS A 470 11.66 45.61 26.47
N LEU A 471 11.95 45.67 25.15
CA LEU A 471 11.52 46.49 23.99
C LEU A 471 12.03 45.89 22.63
N ILE A 472 11.27 46.18 21.56
CA ILE A 472 11.66 46.73 20.22
C ILE A 472 12.27 45.86 19.09
N ASN A 473 11.54 45.94 17.96
CA ASN A 473 11.86 45.71 16.54
C ASN A 473 13.19 46.29 16.03
N VAL A 474 13.78 45.66 15.00
CA VAL A 474 14.27 46.37 13.80
C VAL A 474 14.10 45.46 12.57
N GLU A 475 13.32 45.93 11.60
CA GLU A 475 13.36 45.50 10.19
C GLU A 475 14.46 46.29 9.47
N GLU A 476 15.12 45.70 8.45
CA GLU A 476 15.61 46.47 7.30
C GLU A 476 15.93 45.58 6.07
N GLU A 477 15.09 45.76 5.04
CA GLU A 477 15.32 45.92 3.59
C GLU A 477 16.34 45.11 2.76
N LYS A 478 15.85 44.68 1.58
CA LYS A 478 16.60 44.19 0.40
C LYS A 478 17.03 45.39 -0.48
N PRO A 479 18.04 45.25 -1.39
CA PRO A 479 17.68 44.98 -2.80
C PRO A 479 18.70 44.20 -3.67
N SER A 480 18.13 43.52 -4.69
CA SER A 480 18.58 43.21 -6.07
C SER A 480 20.03 42.78 -6.42
N SER A 481 20.15 41.62 -7.10
CA SER A 481 20.62 41.51 -8.51
C SER A 481 20.75 40.06 -8.99
N LEU A 482 20.43 39.82 -10.27
CA LEU A 482 20.54 38.54 -10.98
C LEU A 482 22.00 38.04 -11.05
N LYS A 483 22.22 36.73 -10.84
CA LYS A 483 23.28 35.92 -11.50
C LYS A 483 23.10 34.41 -11.27
N SER A 484 23.08 33.66 -12.39
CA SER A 484 23.39 32.24 -12.60
C SER A 484 22.98 31.21 -11.53
N PHE A 485 21.96 30.40 -11.86
CA PHE A 485 21.73 29.12 -11.19
C PHE A 485 22.90 28.16 -11.49
N LYS A 486 23.77 27.95 -10.50
CA LYS A 486 24.59 26.74 -10.38
C LYS A 486 23.92 25.81 -9.35
N PRO A 487 23.87 24.49 -9.58
CA PRO A 487 23.32 23.56 -8.60
C PRO A 487 24.24 23.54 -7.36
N PRO A 488 23.69 23.62 -6.12
CA PRO A 488 24.51 23.47 -4.93
C PRO A 488 24.72 21.98 -4.66
N CYS A 489 25.77 21.43 -5.24
CA CYS A 489 26.47 20.27 -4.69
C CYS A 489 27.88 20.71 -4.34
N THR A 490 28.12 20.98 -3.06
CA THR A 490 29.47 20.85 -2.46
C THR A 490 29.32 20.69 -0.95
N SER A 491 29.79 19.53 -0.49
CA SER A 491 30.40 19.30 0.84
C SER A 491 29.65 19.87 2.04
N ALA A 492 28.66 19.13 2.53
CA ALA A 492 28.36 19.17 3.96
C ALA A 492 29.34 18.23 4.67
N ASP A 493 30.25 18.80 5.44
CA ASP A 493 30.98 18.08 6.47
C ASP A 493 29.95 17.42 7.40
N PHE A 494 29.76 16.10 7.26
CA PHE A 494 29.02 15.30 8.22
C PHE A 494 29.86 15.19 9.50
N SER A 495 29.92 16.27 10.27
CA SER A 495 30.44 16.26 11.62
C SER A 495 29.62 15.25 12.43
N LYS A 496 30.32 14.27 13.01
CA LYS A 496 29.84 13.19 13.90
C LYS A 496 28.59 13.57 14.71
N ALA A 497 27.41 13.40 14.12
CA ALA A 497 26.16 13.46 14.85
C ALA A 497 26.09 12.19 15.70
N THR A 498 26.39 12.33 16.98
CA THR A 498 26.17 11.26 17.95
C THR A 498 24.66 11.10 18.07
N MET A 499 24.06 10.20 17.28
CA MET A 499 22.64 9.89 17.35
C MET A 499 22.35 9.24 18.71
N GLN A 500 21.99 10.05 19.70
CA GLN A 500 21.27 9.53 20.85
C GLN A 500 19.93 8.99 20.34
N PRO A 501 19.46 7.82 20.80
CA PRO A 501 18.19 7.27 20.37
C PRO A 501 17.07 8.14 20.92
N GLN A 502 16.63 9.12 20.13
CA GLN A 502 15.38 9.81 20.36
C GLN A 502 14.28 8.77 20.25
N ARG A 503 13.64 8.45 21.38
CA ARG A 503 12.44 7.61 21.39
C ARG A 503 11.35 8.32 20.59
N SER A 504 10.66 7.53 19.75
CA SER A 504 9.46 7.82 18.97
C SER A 504 9.59 8.67 17.69
N GLN A 505 10.40 8.22 16.73
CA GLN A 505 10.21 8.58 15.31
C GLN A 505 9.43 7.45 14.62
N ARG A 506 8.33 7.77 13.93
CA ARG A 506 7.53 6.89 13.04
C ARG A 506 7.55 5.39 13.32
N ALA A 507 7.19 4.99 14.55
CA ALA A 507 7.08 3.59 14.94
C ALA A 507 8.33 2.73 14.64
N VAL A 508 9.53 3.33 14.70
CA VAL A 508 10.82 2.68 14.42
C VAL A 508 11.01 1.36 15.18
N GLU A 509 10.52 1.27 16.43
CA GLU A 509 10.59 0.02 17.21
C GLU A 509 9.78 -1.15 16.63
N ALA A 510 8.78 -0.88 15.79
CA ALA A 510 8.00 -1.93 15.12
C ALA A 510 8.61 -2.30 13.77
N CYS A 511 9.24 -1.33 13.07
CA CYS A 511 9.89 -1.51 11.77
C CYS A 511 11.24 -2.24 11.88
N LEU A 512 12.08 -1.87 12.86
CA LEU A 512 13.41 -2.46 13.01
C LEU A 512 13.31 -3.84 13.69
N ARG A 513 13.29 -4.91 12.91
CA ARG A 513 13.10 -6.27 13.44
C ARG A 513 14.31 -7.16 13.21
N PRO A 514 14.59 -8.11 14.14
CA PRO A 514 15.55 -9.15 13.88
C PRO A 514 15.06 -10.05 12.74
N THR A 515 15.89 -10.25 11.72
CA THR A 515 15.50 -10.94 10.48
C THR A 515 16.60 -11.89 10.03
N PRO A 516 16.28 -13.15 9.68
CA PRO A 516 17.23 -14.04 9.00
C PRO A 516 17.57 -13.46 7.62
N ILE A 517 18.83 -13.05 7.41
CA ILE A 517 19.31 -12.51 6.13
C ILE A 517 19.81 -13.64 5.24
N TYR A 518 20.52 -14.59 5.84
CA TYR A 518 21.00 -15.80 5.17
C TYR A 518 20.81 -17.00 6.10
N THR A 519 20.32 -18.12 5.55
CA THR A 519 20.14 -19.35 6.32
C THR A 519 20.87 -20.50 5.64
N ASN A 520 21.77 -21.16 6.36
CA ASN A 520 22.40 -22.40 5.92
C ASN A 520 21.48 -23.60 6.24
N GLY A 521 20.38 -23.69 5.50
CA GLY A 521 19.33 -24.68 5.72
C GLY A 521 17.96 -24.11 5.34
N ARG A 522 16.95 -24.96 5.34
CA ARG A 522 15.58 -24.53 5.05
C ARG A 522 14.97 -23.89 6.29
N LEU A 523 14.70 -22.59 6.22
CA LEU A 523 13.97 -21.87 7.26
C LEU A 523 12.56 -22.47 7.44
N GLU A 524 12.25 -22.94 8.64
CA GLU A 524 10.94 -23.52 8.96
C GLU A 524 10.02 -22.47 9.59
N SER A 525 10.56 -21.66 10.51
CA SER A 525 9.84 -20.55 11.12
C SER A 525 10.79 -19.54 11.75
N HIS A 526 10.34 -18.29 11.84
CA HIS A 526 10.92 -17.28 12.72
C HIS A 526 9.80 -16.39 13.27
N THR A 527 10.02 -15.74 14.40
CA THR A 527 9.05 -14.81 15.01
C THR A 527 9.79 -13.86 15.95
N PHE A 528 9.35 -12.61 16.00
CA PHE A 528 9.80 -11.62 16.98
C PHE A 528 8.62 -11.16 17.85
N ASP A 529 8.73 -11.37 19.16
CA ASP A 529 7.82 -10.81 20.16
C ASP A 529 8.38 -9.45 20.60
N LEU A 530 7.88 -8.37 20.00
CA LEU A 530 8.31 -7.00 20.27
C LEU A 530 8.20 -6.65 21.76
N LYS A 531 7.07 -7.01 22.39
CA LYS A 531 6.81 -6.71 23.82
C LYS A 531 7.79 -7.40 24.76
N LYS A 532 8.17 -8.64 24.44
CA LYS A 532 9.16 -9.39 25.24
C LYS A 532 10.60 -9.15 24.81
N CYS A 533 10.83 -8.52 23.65
CA CYS A 533 12.11 -8.46 22.97
C CYS A 533 12.74 -9.87 22.85
N THR A 534 11.97 -10.81 22.30
CA THR A 534 12.38 -12.20 22.10
C THR A 534 12.25 -12.57 20.63
N PHE A 535 13.35 -12.95 20.01
CA PHE A 535 13.39 -13.53 18.67
C PHE A 535 13.59 -15.04 18.77
N THR A 536 12.86 -15.80 17.96
CA THR A 536 13.02 -17.26 17.83
C THR A 536 13.09 -17.62 16.36
N MET A 537 13.99 -18.53 16.00
CA MET A 537 14.11 -19.07 14.66
C MET A 537 14.39 -20.58 14.71
N ARG A 538 13.78 -21.31 13.77
CA ARG A 538 13.98 -22.74 13.56
C ARG A 538 14.27 -23.02 12.09
N LEU A 539 15.31 -23.82 11.84
CA LEU A 539 15.70 -24.25 10.49
C LEU A 539 15.97 -25.76 10.45
N ILE A 540 15.89 -26.32 9.25
CA ILE A 540 16.24 -27.71 8.95
C ILE A 540 17.47 -27.70 8.07
N ALA A 541 18.60 -28.14 8.61
CA ALA A 541 19.88 -28.18 7.91
C ALA A 541 20.16 -29.58 7.36
N SER A 542 20.35 -29.71 6.04
CA SER A 542 20.71 -30.99 5.41
C SER A 542 22.15 -31.41 5.72
N HIS A 543 23.02 -30.43 6.00
CA HIS A 543 24.45 -30.57 6.29
C HIS A 543 24.83 -29.65 7.47
N PRO A 544 25.93 -29.90 8.18
CA PRO A 544 26.41 -28.99 9.22
C PRO A 544 26.97 -27.70 8.59
N ALA A 545 26.61 -26.57 9.18
CA ALA A 545 27.10 -25.24 8.80
C ALA A 545 28.45 -24.96 9.50
N LEU A 546 29.52 -25.65 9.09
CA LEU A 546 30.84 -25.57 9.76
C LEU A 546 31.63 -24.32 9.39
N GLU A 547 31.56 -23.90 8.13
CA GLU A 547 32.32 -22.77 7.59
C GLU A 547 31.44 -21.55 7.37
N ILE A 548 30.29 -21.75 6.71
CA ILE A 548 29.37 -20.67 6.35
C ILE A 548 28.21 -20.62 7.36
N PRO A 549 28.12 -19.60 8.22
CA PRO A 549 27.06 -19.49 9.22
C PRO A 549 25.72 -19.07 8.60
N SER A 550 24.62 -19.33 9.31
CA SER A 550 23.41 -18.54 9.14
C SER A 550 23.62 -17.14 9.72
N GLU A 551 23.11 -16.10 9.07
CA GLU A 551 23.28 -14.69 9.45
C GLU A 551 21.93 -14.03 9.71
N ILE A 552 21.82 -13.35 10.85
CA ILE A 552 20.58 -12.73 11.35
C ILE A 552 20.88 -11.25 11.60
N TYR A 553 20.16 -10.35 10.95
CA TYR A 553 20.17 -8.94 11.34
C TYR A 553 19.61 -8.81 12.74
N LEU A 554 20.30 -8.09 13.62
CA LEU A 554 19.97 -8.02 15.04
C LEU A 554 19.96 -6.56 15.52
N PRO A 555 18.82 -5.85 15.44
CA PRO A 555 18.75 -4.43 15.78
C PRO A 555 19.22 -4.15 17.22
N GLU A 556 20.19 -3.25 17.38
CA GLU A 556 20.74 -2.86 18.68
C GLU A 556 19.66 -2.23 19.58
N LEU A 557 18.67 -1.57 18.98
CA LEU A 557 17.50 -1.01 19.67
C LEU A 557 16.80 -2.05 20.59
N HIS A 558 16.69 -3.29 20.11
CA HIS A 558 16.04 -4.38 20.84
C HIS A 558 17.04 -5.27 21.58
N PHE A 559 18.23 -5.45 21.02
CA PHE A 559 19.25 -6.39 21.49
C PHE A 559 20.62 -5.70 21.65
N PRO A 560 20.77 -4.78 22.62
CA PRO A 560 22.04 -4.11 22.84
C PRO A 560 23.12 -5.09 23.32
N LEU A 561 24.38 -4.82 22.97
CA LEU A 561 25.54 -5.60 23.43
C LEU A 561 25.61 -5.58 24.97
N GLY A 562 25.85 -6.74 25.58
CA GLY A 562 25.88 -6.93 27.04
C GLY A 562 24.53 -7.32 27.66
N ASP A 563 23.44 -6.74 27.16
CA ASP A 563 22.06 -6.99 27.60
C ASP A 563 21.33 -8.03 26.71
N THR A 564 22.06 -8.76 25.87
CA THR A 564 21.51 -9.79 24.99
C THR A 564 21.90 -11.20 25.45
N SER A 565 20.94 -12.13 25.42
CA SER A 565 21.10 -13.56 25.71
C SER A 565 20.78 -14.36 24.46
N VAL A 566 21.64 -15.31 24.09
CA VAL A 566 21.44 -16.20 22.94
C VAL A 566 21.47 -17.64 23.42
N GLU A 567 20.41 -18.37 23.14
CA GLU A 567 20.24 -19.79 23.41
C GLU A 567 20.16 -20.52 22.06
N VAL A 568 21.06 -21.47 21.81
CA VAL A 568 21.05 -22.29 20.59
C VAL A 568 20.93 -23.77 20.96
N SER A 569 20.22 -24.53 20.13
CA SER A 569 20.14 -25.99 20.23
C SER A 569 21.48 -26.68 20.03
N GLY A 570 22.42 -26.06 19.29
CA GLY A 570 23.76 -26.56 19.10
C GLY A 570 24.65 -25.62 18.28
N GLY A 571 25.94 -25.95 18.27
CA GLY A 571 26.97 -25.19 17.56
C GLY A 571 27.44 -23.94 18.31
N LYS A 572 27.92 -22.93 17.57
CA LYS A 572 28.49 -21.70 18.11
C LYS A 572 27.86 -20.47 17.45
N TRP A 573 27.87 -19.34 18.14
CA TRP A 573 27.36 -18.08 17.63
C TRP A 573 28.28 -16.93 17.98
N GLU A 574 28.22 -15.86 17.18
CA GLU A 574 28.89 -14.58 17.47
C GLU A 574 27.97 -13.42 17.11
N ILE A 575 27.94 -12.38 17.95
CA ILE A 575 27.33 -11.10 17.61
C ILE A 575 28.47 -10.19 17.16
N TYR A 576 28.29 -9.52 16.03
CA TYR A 576 29.28 -8.62 15.48
C TYR A 576 28.59 -7.44 14.81
N SER A 577 29.38 -6.43 14.42
CA SER A 577 28.86 -5.27 13.69
C SER A 577 29.58 -5.10 12.37
N ARG A 578 28.84 -4.64 11.35
CA ARG A 578 29.40 -4.18 10.08
C ARG A 578 29.21 -2.66 9.99
N GLU A 579 30.24 -1.97 9.52
CA GLU A 579 30.12 -0.56 9.15
C GLU A 579 29.68 -0.49 7.69
N PHE A 580 28.61 0.25 7.45
CA PHE A 580 28.09 0.60 6.14
C PHE A 580 28.08 2.11 6.02
N HIS A 581 29.06 2.66 5.30
CA HIS A 581 29.30 4.10 5.22
C HIS A 581 29.40 4.74 6.62
N THR A 582 28.39 5.52 7.02
CA THR A 582 28.34 6.23 8.31
C THR A 582 27.54 5.48 9.39
N VAL A 583 26.97 4.32 9.07
CA VAL A 583 26.08 3.56 9.96
C VAL A 583 26.73 2.25 10.39
N LYS A 584 26.60 1.91 11.67
CA LYS A 584 27.03 0.63 12.22
C LYS A 584 25.81 -0.27 12.42
N LEU A 585 25.79 -1.42 11.76
CA LEU A 585 24.71 -2.40 11.84
C LEU A 585 25.16 -3.64 12.61
N GLN A 586 24.31 -4.17 13.48
CA GLN A 586 24.59 -5.35 14.29
C GLN A 586 23.94 -6.61 13.69
N TYR A 587 24.69 -7.70 13.69
CA TYR A 587 24.29 -9.00 13.17
C TYR A 587 24.69 -10.12 14.14
N LEU A 588 24.04 -11.27 14.01
CA LEU A 588 24.42 -12.53 14.65
C LEU A 588 24.74 -13.57 13.58
N ARG A 589 25.88 -14.24 13.72
CA ARG A 589 26.23 -15.44 12.96
C ARG A 589 26.04 -16.67 13.81
N TRP A 590 25.53 -17.74 13.22
CA TRP A 590 25.28 -19.00 13.87
C TRP A 590 25.73 -20.18 13.00
N TRP A 591 26.71 -20.93 13.50
CA TRP A 591 27.17 -22.21 12.95
C TRP A 591 26.47 -23.33 13.73
N HIS A 592 25.84 -24.26 13.04
CA HIS A 592 25.02 -25.31 13.65
C HIS A 592 25.24 -26.67 12.99
N GLY A 593 24.80 -27.72 13.69
CA GLY A 593 24.85 -29.09 13.18
C GLY A 593 23.80 -29.38 12.09
N LYS A 594 23.81 -30.63 11.61
CA LYS A 594 22.78 -31.19 10.73
C LYS A 594 21.49 -31.45 11.52
N GLY A 595 20.34 -31.33 10.86
CA GLY A 595 19.02 -31.65 11.40
C GLY A 595 18.19 -30.41 11.74
N ALA A 596 17.16 -30.61 12.56
CA ALA A 596 16.35 -29.51 13.06
C ALA A 596 17.13 -28.79 14.17
N VAL A 597 17.33 -27.49 14.00
CA VAL A 597 18.05 -26.65 14.96
C VAL A 597 17.28 -25.36 15.22
N ASP A 598 17.35 -24.92 16.47
CA ASP A 598 16.64 -23.76 17.02
C ASP A 598 17.63 -22.74 17.62
N ILE A 599 17.28 -21.46 17.51
CA ILE A 599 17.92 -20.34 18.21
C ILE A 599 16.85 -19.44 18.83
N THR A 600 17.10 -18.99 20.06
CA THR A 600 16.30 -18.01 20.79
C THR A 600 17.18 -16.88 21.29
N ILE A 601 16.87 -15.65 20.91
CA ILE A 601 17.58 -14.44 21.31
C ILE A 601 16.65 -13.59 22.18
N ARG A 602 17.11 -13.18 23.36
CA ARG A 602 16.32 -12.41 24.33
C ARG A 602 17.09 -11.20 24.83
N ARG A 603 16.39 -10.09 25.00
CA ARG A 603 16.89 -9.01 25.85
C ARG A 603 16.85 -9.46 27.32
N LYS A 604 17.99 -9.44 28.00
CA LYS A 604 18.07 -9.67 29.43
C LYS A 604 17.26 -8.58 30.14
N LYS A 605 16.37 -9.00 31.04
CA LYS A 605 15.79 -8.04 31.99
C LYS A 605 16.97 -7.52 32.82
N ARG A 606 17.24 -6.22 32.79
CA ARG A 606 18.11 -5.62 33.81
C ARG A 606 17.59 -6.10 35.16
N ARG A 607 18.46 -6.74 35.96
CA ARG A 607 18.18 -6.87 37.38
C ARG A 607 17.95 -5.44 37.84
N SER A 608 16.74 -5.10 38.26
CA SER A 608 16.56 -3.82 38.93
C SER A 608 17.55 -3.82 40.08
N THR A 609 18.34 -2.76 40.21
CA THR A 609 19.06 -2.44 41.44
C THR A 609 18.01 -2.07 42.50
N SER A 610 17.17 -3.03 42.83
CA SER A 610 16.21 -3.00 43.91
C SER A 610 16.90 -2.93 45.27
N GLN A 611 18.23 -3.11 45.33
CA GLN A 611 19.05 -2.81 46.51
C GLN A 611 19.43 -1.31 46.63
N GLU A 612 19.58 -0.56 45.53
CA GLU A 612 19.85 0.89 45.59
C GLU A 612 18.57 1.70 45.87
N TYR A 613 17.43 1.30 45.29
CA TYR A 613 16.13 1.94 45.57
C TYR A 613 15.65 1.69 47.01
N VAL A 614 15.96 0.53 47.59
CA VAL A 614 15.62 0.23 49.00
C VAL A 614 16.56 0.96 49.98
N ALA A 615 17.81 1.23 49.59
CA ALA A 615 18.72 2.07 50.37
C ALA A 615 18.26 3.56 50.39
N LEU A 616 17.75 4.07 49.27
CA LEU A 616 17.19 5.43 49.17
C LEU A 616 15.83 5.59 49.88
N GLN A 617 14.98 4.55 49.91
CA GLN A 617 13.71 4.60 50.64
C GLN A 617 13.85 4.48 52.17
N LYS A 618 14.94 3.89 52.68
CA LYS A 618 15.22 3.85 54.13
C LYS A 618 15.67 5.20 54.70
N LEU A 619 16.25 6.10 53.89
CA LEU A 619 16.58 7.47 54.31
C LEU A 619 15.35 8.41 54.33
N HIS A 620 14.32 8.13 53.51
CA HIS A 620 13.12 8.97 53.44
C HIS A 620 12.03 8.61 54.47
N LYS A 621 11.99 7.37 54.98
CA LYS A 621 10.98 6.94 55.97
C LYS A 621 11.17 7.49 57.39
N SER A 622 12.29 8.13 57.69
CA SER A 622 12.54 8.76 59.00
C SER A 622 12.02 10.19 59.12
N ARG A 623 11.35 10.76 58.09
CA ARG A 623 11.00 12.19 58.07
C ARG A 623 9.53 12.56 57.86
N CYS A 624 8.61 11.61 57.68
CA CYS A 624 7.18 11.91 57.60
C CYS A 624 6.33 10.85 58.31
N MET A 625 6.24 10.94 59.63
CA MET A 625 5.04 10.57 60.37
C MET A 625 4.41 11.87 60.84
N MET A 626 3.29 12.27 60.24
CA MET A 626 2.17 12.95 60.90
C MET A 626 1.14 13.42 59.87
N ILE A 627 -0.12 13.21 60.22
CA ILE A 627 -1.38 13.76 59.70
C ILE A 627 -2.18 12.83 58.76
N ASP A 628 -3.42 12.67 59.19
CA ASP A 628 -4.47 11.69 58.88
C ASP A 628 -5.68 12.43 58.24
N TYR A 629 -6.69 11.64 57.85
CA TYR A 629 -8.08 11.95 57.44
C TYR A 629 -8.52 11.80 55.97
N SER A 630 -9.83 11.58 55.86
CA SER A 630 -10.59 10.54 55.16
C SER A 630 -11.52 11.05 54.03
N SER A 631 -12.30 10.10 53.45
CA SER A 631 -13.49 10.20 52.56
C SER A 631 -13.19 10.18 51.03
N GLY A 632 -13.78 9.38 50.14
CA GLY A 632 -14.87 8.40 50.19
C GLY A 632 -16.04 8.86 49.31
N PHE A 633 -16.20 8.36 48.07
CA PHE A 633 -17.48 8.31 47.34
C PHE A 633 -17.44 7.34 46.12
N HIS A 634 -18.46 6.50 46.03
CA HIS A 634 -18.81 5.57 44.94
C HIS A 634 -19.72 6.25 43.91
N LEU A 635 -19.70 5.81 42.65
CA LEU A 635 -20.79 6.02 41.68
C LEU A 635 -20.94 4.84 40.70
N THR A 636 -22.20 4.52 40.44
CA THR A 636 -22.76 3.28 39.89
C THR A 636 -23.25 3.51 38.45
N LEU A 637 -23.17 2.49 37.59
CA LEU A 637 -23.66 2.51 36.20
C LEU A 637 -25.13 2.07 36.11
N THR A 638 -25.91 2.69 35.22
CA THR A 638 -27.27 2.25 34.84
C THR A 638 -27.34 1.85 33.36
N PRO A 639 -28.17 0.85 32.99
CA PRO A 639 -28.34 0.37 31.61
C PRO A 639 -29.62 0.91 30.95
N GLY A 640 -29.54 1.33 29.70
CA GLY A 640 -30.69 1.67 28.86
C GLY A 640 -30.34 1.55 27.38
N GLU A 641 -31.32 1.10 26.59
CA GLU A 641 -31.37 1.09 25.11
C GLU A 641 -30.91 -0.19 24.40
N LEU A 642 -31.69 -1.26 24.65
CA LEU A 642 -32.03 -2.32 23.69
C LEU A 642 -33.37 -1.94 23.03
N ASN A 643 -33.39 -1.70 21.71
CA ASN A 643 -34.47 -2.05 20.77
C ASN A 643 -34.26 -1.35 19.42
N CYS A 644 -33.89 -2.12 18.39
CA CYS A 644 -34.26 -1.96 16.96
C CYS A 644 -33.50 -3.02 16.16
N ILE A 645 -34.06 -4.24 16.08
CA ILE A 645 -33.64 -5.26 15.13
C ILE A 645 -34.93 -5.78 14.49
N GLU A 646 -35.29 -5.22 13.35
CA GLU A 646 -36.10 -5.86 12.33
C GLU A 646 -35.78 -5.19 10.99
N GLU A 647 -35.65 -6.02 9.95
CA GLU A 647 -35.36 -5.67 8.55
C GLU A 647 -33.91 -5.38 8.14
N THR A 648 -33.15 -6.46 7.87
CA THR A 648 -32.20 -6.49 6.74
C THR A 648 -31.90 -7.95 6.35
N ARG A 649 -32.77 -8.54 5.53
CA ARG A 649 -32.38 -9.63 4.62
C ARG A 649 -31.89 -8.96 3.34
N TYR A 650 -30.85 -9.53 2.72
CA TYR A 650 -30.06 -9.08 1.56
C TYR A 650 -28.68 -8.54 1.98
N PHE A 651 -27.73 -9.47 2.08
CA PHE A 651 -26.29 -9.26 1.94
C PHE A 651 -25.73 -10.38 1.09
#